data_AF-A0A933U3A1-F1
#
_entry.id   AF-A0A933U3A1-F1
#
_cell.length_a   1.000
_cell.length_b   1.000
_cell.length_c   1.000
_cell.angle_alpha   90.00
_cell.angle_beta   90.00
_cell.angle_gamma   90.00
#
_symmetry.space_group_name_H-M   'P 1'
#
loop_
_entity.id
_entity.type
_entity.pdbx_description
1 polymer ?
#
loop_
_entity_poly.entity_id
_entity_poly.type
_entity_poly.pdbx_seq_one_letter_code
_entity_poly.pdbx_strand_id
1 'polypeptide(L)'
;MRLLPLHAVVLALLAPYSPTARAQCPGWSTEFGVAGLTTLGPGNGVLEVAAVATFDDGTGPALYAGGTFMTASSVQTPRIARWNGTSWSSVGGGFTELYGAVRALCVFDDGLGGGPSLYAGGSFTQASGTPANGVARWNGTSWSALGPGISGTVSALTAIDDGSGPALYAGGDFTSAGGASAQNVARWNGTSWSSLGAGLFDPPREIVGHDDGAGTKVYVAHGSYVTRWTGAAWQTIGNLAVTIPNPPVPPFPFPYAITLASYDDGGGAQLYVGGRFDSVNGVSALNLARWDGAAWSSVPNAPIPVPGRWVNALRTLDYGLGPKLYVGGLLLDVYRFDGATWSSLGAMNDVTGFAGHDAATPGGNWLYAVGGFTQLANGAEANRVAVLQNGSWSPVGGGLGFDGPVYAFANVDEGATTALYAGGAFARASGTTAQRIARWNGNGWSPLGTGVNSTVSALAAHASAPGGERELYAGGDFTAAGGLAADHIARWNGSAWSALGTGMPEAVYALCSFDDGTGPALYAGGRFLVAGGTTAWHVARWNGTSWSDVGGGIAGTFVSALAVHDDGGGPALYAAGWFSSAGGTSASNVARWNGTSWSALGAGVGDQATTLCSFDDGGGRALHVGGAFTTAGGAPGAYVARWRNGAWSALGAGLSAFPFALLAHDDGAGGGPALYVTGAFSVNGGAAVERIARWNGSAWTPLGAGLGYNGGRALASVHDGTSAGASLFVGGEFTTAGGQQSSYVARWRSCASGPAEYCFGDGALGAACPCGNTSAVGQRAGCANSTGQGGRIAASGVASVGADTLVLATSEAPSNATVLFLQGAEVENGGLGAPLGDGLLCIGGALVRLGTKPSAGGAAQYPLAGDPSVSVRGGVSAGSVRSYQAYYRNVASFCTPATFNLTNAVRVRWIP
;
A
#
# COMPACT_ATOMS: atom_id res chain seq x y z
N MET A 1 41.47 -6.56 54.72
CA MET A 1 40.23 -6.65 55.52
C MET A 1 39.41 -5.40 55.18
N ARG A 2 38.23 -5.54 54.52
CA ARG A 2 37.02 -4.65 54.43
C ARG A 2 37.22 -3.10 54.42
N LEU A 3 36.58 -2.22 53.63
CA LEU A 3 35.34 -2.14 52.83
C LEU A 3 35.30 -0.75 52.10
N LEU A 4 34.75 -0.70 50.87
CA LEU A 4 33.99 0.40 50.17
C LEU A 4 34.66 1.77 49.82
N PRO A 5 34.10 2.59 48.87
CA PRO A 5 33.59 2.31 47.52
C PRO A 5 34.08 3.31 46.42
N LEU A 6 33.98 2.91 45.14
CA LEU A 6 34.17 3.78 43.96
C LEU A 6 33.06 4.85 43.86
N HIS A 7 33.44 6.12 43.73
CA HIS A 7 32.66 7.14 43.03
C HIS A 7 33.36 7.44 41.70
N ALA A 8 32.75 7.06 40.59
CA ALA A 8 33.11 7.57 39.27
C ALA A 8 31.82 7.93 38.52
N VAL A 9 31.70 9.23 38.30
CA VAL A 9 30.66 9.97 37.61
C VAL A 9 30.49 9.44 36.19
N VAL A 10 29.29 8.96 35.85
CA VAL A 10 28.89 8.73 34.45
C VAL A 10 28.23 10.02 33.95
N LEU A 11 28.99 10.76 33.15
CA LEU A 11 28.52 11.91 32.38
C LEU A 11 27.65 11.38 31.22
N ALA A 12 26.34 11.52 31.34
CA ALA A 12 25.41 11.25 30.25
C ALA A 12 25.57 12.33 29.17
N LEU A 13 26.22 11.99 28.05
CA LEU A 13 26.18 12.77 26.83
C LEU A 13 24.77 12.64 26.21
N LEU A 14 23.96 13.68 26.41
CA LEU A 14 22.76 13.96 25.64
C LEU A 14 23.19 14.35 24.21
N ALA A 15 23.18 13.39 23.30
CA ALA A 15 23.12 13.69 21.87
C ALA A 15 21.63 13.84 21.47
N PRO A 16 21.24 14.94 20.78
CA PRO A 16 19.89 15.06 20.25
C PRO A 16 19.69 13.98 19.18
N TYR A 17 18.74 13.08 19.42
CA TYR A 17 18.25 12.14 18.41
C TYR A 17 17.61 12.94 17.27
N SER A 18 18.29 13.01 16.14
CA SER A 18 17.66 13.35 14.86
C SER A 18 16.69 12.22 14.47
N PRO A 19 15.47 12.50 14.00
CA PRO A 19 14.53 11.46 13.57
C PRO A 19 14.90 11.02 12.15
N THR A 20 15.93 10.19 12.01
CA THR A 20 16.16 9.44 10.78
C THR A 20 15.18 8.28 10.72
N ALA A 21 14.17 8.42 9.84
CA ALA A 21 13.32 7.41 9.25
C ALA A 21 13.14 6.09 10.04
N ARG A 22 12.31 6.10 11.09
CA ARG A 22 11.57 4.88 11.44
C ARG A 22 10.57 4.63 10.31
N ALA A 23 10.67 3.48 9.65
CA ALA A 23 9.55 2.98 8.86
C ALA A 23 8.30 2.99 9.74
N GLN A 24 7.28 3.74 9.31
CA GLN A 24 6.01 3.97 9.99
C GLN A 24 5.24 2.65 10.11
N CYS A 25 5.36 1.93 11.23
CA CYS A 25 4.51 0.78 11.53
C CYS A 25 4.23 0.65 13.05
N PRO A 26 3.05 0.13 13.43
CA PRO A 26 1.90 -0.16 12.56
C PRO A 26 1.13 1.12 12.17
N GLY A 27 0.50 1.12 11.00
CA GLY A 27 -0.19 2.31 10.47
C GLY A 27 -1.08 2.06 9.24
N TRP A 28 -2.00 2.98 8.97
CA TRP A 28 -2.91 2.93 7.80
C TRP A 28 -2.15 3.16 6.48
N SER A 29 -2.42 2.33 5.47
CA SER A 29 -1.92 2.55 4.10
C SER A 29 -2.72 3.60 3.35
N THR A 30 -2.08 4.30 2.42
CA THR A 30 -2.71 5.33 1.56
C THR A 30 -3.13 4.80 0.19
N GLU A 31 -2.86 3.53 -0.10
CA GLU A 31 -3.03 2.91 -1.44
C GLU A 31 -4.49 2.82 -1.92
N PHE A 32 -5.45 2.89 -0.99
CA PHE A 32 -6.88 2.85 -1.27
C PHE A 32 -7.56 4.23 -1.29
N GLY A 33 -6.79 5.31 -1.19
CA GLY A 33 -7.31 6.68 -1.31
C GLY A 33 -7.70 7.07 -2.74
N VAL A 34 -8.14 8.31 -2.92
CA VAL A 34 -8.43 8.87 -4.24
C VAL A 34 -7.11 9.27 -4.92
N ALA A 35 -6.88 8.71 -6.11
CA ALA A 35 -5.68 9.00 -6.90
C ALA A 35 -5.59 10.50 -7.27
N GLY A 36 -4.36 11.03 -7.26
CA GLY A 36 -3.98 12.21 -8.03
C GLY A 36 -4.65 13.56 -7.69
N LEU A 37 -4.67 14.45 -8.69
CA LEU A 37 -5.06 15.86 -8.58
C LEU A 37 -6.46 16.09 -9.18
N THR A 38 -7.36 16.71 -8.41
CA THR A 38 -8.78 16.92 -8.74
C THR A 38 -9.21 18.39 -8.59
N THR A 39 -10.36 18.78 -9.16
CA THR A 39 -10.98 20.10 -8.92
C THR A 39 -12.22 19.99 -8.04
N LEU A 40 -12.42 21.04 -7.23
CA LEU A 40 -13.71 21.50 -6.76
C LEU A 40 -13.82 22.99 -7.14
N GLY A 41 -14.31 23.32 -8.35
CA GLY A 41 -14.49 24.72 -8.75
C GLY A 41 -15.17 24.90 -10.12
N PRO A 42 -16.08 25.88 -10.31
CA PRO A 42 -16.78 26.11 -11.56
C PRO A 42 -15.93 27.00 -12.47
N GLY A 43 -15.31 26.43 -13.50
CA GLY A 43 -14.53 27.18 -14.48
C GLY A 43 -14.16 26.32 -15.69
N ASN A 44 -14.52 26.81 -16.87
CA ASN A 44 -14.59 26.09 -18.14
C ASN A 44 -13.25 25.48 -18.62
N GLY A 45 -13.14 24.15 -18.56
CA GLY A 45 -12.45 23.36 -19.59
C GLY A 45 -10.99 23.00 -19.32
N VAL A 46 -10.78 21.70 -19.04
CA VAL A 46 -9.51 20.96 -18.96
C VAL A 46 -8.65 21.24 -17.71
N LEU A 47 -8.73 20.28 -16.77
CA LEU A 47 -7.78 20.10 -15.67
C LEU A 47 -6.40 19.74 -16.23
N GLU A 48 -5.38 20.55 -15.94
CA GLU A 48 -4.00 20.34 -16.39
C GLU A 48 -3.04 20.38 -15.19
N VAL A 49 -2.20 19.35 -15.07
CA VAL A 49 -0.96 19.41 -14.29
C VAL A 49 0.11 19.83 -15.29
N ALA A 50 0.44 21.12 -15.27
CA ALA A 50 1.26 21.76 -16.29
C ALA A 50 2.76 21.68 -15.97
N ALA A 51 3.11 21.58 -14.69
CA ALA A 51 4.50 21.59 -14.26
C ALA A 51 4.76 20.57 -13.16
N VAL A 52 5.98 20.05 -13.15
CA VAL A 52 6.46 19.13 -12.13
C VAL A 52 7.94 19.37 -11.87
N ALA A 53 8.35 19.25 -10.60
CA ALA A 53 9.74 19.31 -10.19
C ALA A 53 9.96 18.43 -8.96
N THR A 54 11.18 17.94 -8.76
CA THR A 54 11.61 17.39 -7.47
C THR A 54 12.41 18.45 -6.72
N PHE A 55 12.12 18.64 -5.44
CA PHE A 55 12.75 19.66 -4.60
C PHE A 55 12.82 19.18 -3.14
N ASP A 56 13.92 19.48 -2.46
CA ASP A 56 14.08 19.27 -1.02
C ASP A 56 13.90 20.61 -0.30
N ASP A 57 12.82 20.72 0.46
CA ASP A 57 12.48 21.90 1.27
C ASP A 57 13.09 21.87 2.68
N GLY A 58 14.02 20.95 2.93
CA GLY A 58 14.60 20.69 4.24
C GLY A 58 13.88 19.58 5.01
N THR A 59 12.79 19.02 4.46
CA THR A 59 12.11 17.84 5.02
C THR A 59 12.38 16.56 4.23
N GLY A 60 13.34 16.62 3.32
CA GLY A 60 13.70 15.55 2.39
C GLY A 60 13.14 15.82 0.98
N PRO A 61 13.71 15.17 -0.04
CA PRO A 61 13.28 15.36 -1.42
C PRO A 61 11.82 14.94 -1.62
N ALA A 62 11.07 15.76 -2.34
CA ALA A 62 9.66 15.55 -2.64
C ALA A 62 9.31 15.96 -4.07
N LEU A 63 8.21 15.41 -4.58
CA LEU A 63 7.64 15.81 -5.85
C LEU A 63 6.73 17.03 -5.64
N TYR A 64 6.88 18.04 -6.46
CA TYR A 64 6.01 19.21 -6.52
C TYR A 64 5.30 19.22 -7.87
N ALA A 65 3.98 19.27 -7.83
CA ALA A 65 3.14 19.38 -9.02
C ALA A 65 2.46 20.75 -9.02
N GLY A 66 2.44 21.42 -10.18
CA GLY A 66 1.80 22.71 -10.40
C GLY A 66 0.77 22.64 -11.53
N GLY A 67 -0.32 23.37 -11.43
CA GLY A 67 -1.37 23.35 -12.45
C GLY A 67 -2.57 24.24 -12.14
N THR A 68 -3.74 23.80 -12.61
CA THR A 68 -5.05 24.48 -12.39
C THR A 68 -5.90 23.84 -11.29
N PHE A 69 -5.41 22.77 -10.65
CA PHE A 69 -6.13 22.04 -9.61
C PHE A 69 -6.28 22.86 -8.31
N MET A 70 -7.27 22.51 -7.49
CA MET A 70 -7.47 23.09 -6.16
C MET A 70 -7.27 22.07 -5.04
N THR A 71 -7.28 20.79 -5.38
CA THR A 71 -7.15 19.69 -4.43
C THR A 71 -6.21 18.60 -4.96
N ALA A 72 -5.41 18.05 -4.06
CA ALA A 72 -4.61 16.86 -4.28
C ALA A 72 -5.12 15.77 -3.34
N SER A 73 -5.70 14.71 -3.91
CA SER A 73 -6.61 13.80 -3.20
C SER A 73 -7.71 14.60 -2.47
N SER A 74 -7.59 14.81 -1.15
CA SER A 74 -8.53 15.59 -0.33
C SER A 74 -7.90 16.82 0.34
N VAL A 75 -6.62 17.08 0.13
CA VAL A 75 -5.95 18.26 0.71
C VAL A 75 -6.20 19.46 -0.19
N GLN A 76 -6.65 20.57 0.40
CA GLN A 76 -6.71 21.87 -0.29
C GLN A 76 -5.29 22.32 -0.62
N THR A 77 -4.94 22.22 -1.90
CA THR A 77 -3.62 22.52 -2.44
C THR A 77 -3.78 23.44 -3.64
N PRO A 78 -4.17 24.72 -3.44
CA PRO A 78 -4.49 25.60 -4.54
C PRO A 78 -3.33 25.72 -5.53
N ARG A 79 -3.46 25.06 -6.68
CA ARG A 79 -2.60 25.11 -7.88
C ARG A 79 -1.16 24.61 -7.71
N ILE A 80 -0.77 24.22 -6.51
CA ILE A 80 0.52 23.57 -6.23
C ILE A 80 0.38 22.58 -5.07
N ALA A 81 0.93 21.37 -5.25
CA ALA A 81 0.88 20.30 -4.26
C ALA A 81 2.24 19.63 -4.12
N ARG A 82 2.56 19.21 -2.90
CA ARG A 82 3.79 18.47 -2.55
C ARG A 82 3.46 17.04 -2.19
N TRP A 83 4.13 16.09 -2.82
CA TRP A 83 4.08 14.66 -2.53
C TRP A 83 5.40 14.18 -1.92
N ASN A 84 5.33 13.69 -0.69
CA ASN A 84 6.50 13.26 0.09
C ASN A 84 6.83 11.76 -0.06
N GLY A 85 6.25 11.08 -1.06
CA GLY A 85 6.34 9.63 -1.20
C GLY A 85 5.18 8.86 -0.59
N THR A 86 4.39 9.47 0.30
CA THR A 86 3.29 8.80 1.01
C THR A 86 1.96 9.57 0.99
N SER A 87 2.02 10.90 0.97
CA SER A 87 0.86 11.79 1.10
C SER A 87 1.07 13.10 0.34
N TRP A 88 -0.04 13.64 -0.16
CA TRP A 88 -0.10 14.99 -0.72
C TRP A 88 -0.26 16.03 0.40
N SER A 89 0.34 17.20 0.21
CA SER A 89 0.27 18.34 1.14
C SER A 89 0.26 19.67 0.39
N SER A 90 -0.28 20.71 1.04
CA SER A 90 -0.29 22.07 0.50
C SER A 90 1.08 22.74 0.64
N VAL A 91 1.44 23.58 -0.34
CA VAL A 91 2.72 24.31 -0.32
C VAL A 91 2.46 25.76 0.06
N GLY A 92 2.64 26.07 1.35
CA GLY A 92 2.48 27.43 1.87
C GLY A 92 1.12 28.07 1.59
N GLY A 93 0.03 27.30 1.54
CA GLY A 93 -1.32 27.80 1.21
C GLY A 93 -1.62 27.98 -0.28
N GLY A 94 -0.61 27.84 -1.15
CA GLY A 94 -0.75 27.83 -2.60
C GLY A 94 -1.18 29.16 -3.23
N PHE A 95 -1.82 29.07 -4.40
CA PHE A 95 -2.28 30.19 -5.22
C PHE A 95 -3.80 30.14 -5.31
N THR A 96 -4.51 31.07 -4.67
CA THR A 96 -5.97 30.95 -4.45
C THR A 96 -6.83 31.69 -5.48
N GLU A 97 -6.25 32.58 -6.27
CA GLU A 97 -6.96 33.41 -7.25
C GLU A 97 -7.72 32.61 -8.30
N LEU A 98 -9.00 32.94 -8.57
CA LEU A 98 -9.94 32.13 -9.34
C LEU A 98 -9.42 31.62 -10.70
N TYR A 99 -8.59 32.40 -11.40
CA TYR A 99 -8.04 32.07 -12.73
C TYR A 99 -6.52 31.94 -12.76
N GLY A 100 -5.87 31.85 -11.60
CA GLY A 100 -4.44 31.55 -11.53
C GLY A 100 -4.13 30.16 -12.08
N ALA A 101 -2.88 29.93 -12.47
CA ALA A 101 -2.34 28.61 -12.77
C ALA A 101 -0.84 28.61 -12.48
N VAL A 102 -0.30 27.52 -11.97
CA VAL A 102 1.16 27.29 -11.98
C VAL A 102 1.49 26.52 -13.25
N ARG A 103 2.26 27.15 -14.15
CA ARG A 103 2.59 26.61 -15.48
C ARG A 103 4.04 26.14 -15.60
N ALA A 104 4.92 26.65 -14.74
CA ALA A 104 6.31 26.25 -14.70
C ALA A 104 6.80 26.11 -13.26
N LEU A 105 7.64 25.11 -13.02
CA LEU A 105 8.35 24.89 -11.77
C LEU A 105 9.84 24.71 -12.08
N CYS A 106 10.69 25.37 -11.33
CA CYS A 106 12.14 25.27 -11.48
C CYS A 106 12.82 25.32 -10.12
N VAL A 107 13.80 24.44 -9.89
CA VAL A 107 14.68 24.52 -8.72
C VAL A 107 15.92 25.31 -9.13
N PHE A 108 16.22 26.36 -8.37
CA PHE A 108 17.33 27.26 -8.65
C PHE A 108 17.98 27.74 -7.35
N ASP A 109 19.31 27.78 -7.29
CA ASP A 109 20.05 28.43 -6.23
C ASP A 109 20.34 29.87 -6.64
N ASP A 110 19.72 30.83 -5.96
CA ASP A 110 19.87 32.26 -6.24
C ASP A 110 21.08 32.90 -5.54
N GLY A 111 21.91 32.11 -4.87
CA GLY A 111 23.14 32.59 -4.24
C GLY A 111 22.90 33.49 -3.03
N LEU A 112 21.66 33.60 -2.52
CA LEU A 112 21.31 34.42 -1.36
C LEU A 112 21.62 33.74 0.00
N GLY A 113 22.20 32.54 -0.02
CA GLY A 113 22.41 31.69 1.15
C GLY A 113 21.15 30.90 1.53
N GLY A 114 21.33 29.64 1.94
CA GLY A 114 20.23 28.71 2.25
C GLY A 114 20.04 27.56 1.26
N GLY A 115 20.81 27.54 0.16
CA GLY A 115 20.76 26.50 -0.86
C GLY A 115 19.64 26.71 -1.90
N PRO A 116 19.37 25.70 -2.75
CA PRO A 116 18.36 25.79 -3.80
C PRO A 116 16.96 26.13 -3.26
N SER A 117 16.17 26.85 -4.05
CA SER A 117 14.77 27.17 -3.78
C SER A 117 13.89 26.76 -4.96
N LEU A 118 12.59 26.55 -4.69
CA LEU A 118 11.61 26.25 -5.72
C LEU A 118 10.98 27.53 -6.25
N TYR A 119 10.96 27.72 -7.56
CA TYR A 119 10.35 28.86 -8.23
C TYR A 119 9.11 28.39 -9.00
N ALA A 120 8.02 29.11 -8.81
CA ALA A 120 6.78 28.91 -9.54
C ALA A 120 6.56 30.07 -10.51
N GLY A 121 6.17 29.73 -11.73
CA GLY A 121 5.81 30.68 -12.80
C GLY A 121 4.41 30.37 -13.30
N GLY A 122 3.62 31.39 -13.60
CA GLY A 122 2.24 31.17 -13.98
C GLY A 122 1.43 32.42 -14.29
N SER A 123 0.11 32.28 -14.24
CA SER A 123 -0.87 33.35 -14.49
C SER A 123 -1.50 33.90 -13.19
N PHE A 124 -0.75 33.87 -12.08
CA PHE A 124 -1.18 34.35 -10.77
C PHE A 124 -0.60 35.73 -10.45
N THR A 125 -1.27 36.49 -9.59
CA THR A 125 -0.78 37.78 -9.05
C THR A 125 -0.43 37.72 -7.55
N GLN A 126 -0.75 36.62 -6.87
CA GLN A 126 -0.48 36.41 -5.46
C GLN A 126 -0.06 34.98 -5.15
N ALA A 127 0.80 34.82 -4.15
CA ALA A 127 1.17 33.54 -3.54
C ALA A 127 0.90 33.62 -2.04
N SER A 128 0.04 32.75 -1.50
CA SER A 128 -0.38 32.79 -0.09
C SER A 128 -0.90 34.16 0.39
N GLY A 129 -1.60 34.89 -0.48
CA GLY A 129 -2.09 36.26 -0.20
C GLY A 129 -1.02 37.35 -0.23
N THR A 130 0.24 37.02 -0.50
CA THR A 130 1.31 38.00 -0.73
C THR A 130 1.37 38.34 -2.22
N PRO A 131 1.43 39.63 -2.61
CA PRO A 131 1.60 40.02 -4.02
C PRO A 131 2.86 39.40 -4.61
N ALA A 132 2.71 38.62 -5.69
CA ALA A 132 3.78 37.96 -6.42
C ALA A 132 3.32 37.79 -7.88
N ASN A 133 3.62 38.78 -8.72
CA ASN A 133 3.09 38.84 -10.08
C ASN A 133 3.83 37.87 -11.02
N GLY A 134 3.13 36.82 -11.46
CA GLY A 134 3.59 35.85 -12.47
C GLY A 134 4.71 34.91 -12.03
N VAL A 135 5.44 35.25 -10.95
CA VAL A 135 6.59 34.49 -10.45
C VAL A 135 6.71 34.62 -8.93
N ALA A 136 6.95 33.48 -8.26
CA ALA A 136 7.13 33.42 -6.81
C ALA A 136 8.23 32.42 -6.43
N ARG A 137 8.95 32.70 -5.35
CA ARG A 137 10.00 31.85 -4.77
C ARG A 137 9.51 31.19 -3.49
N TRP A 138 9.70 29.88 -3.36
CA TRP A 138 9.46 29.09 -2.17
C TRP A 138 10.80 28.67 -1.56
N ASN A 139 11.05 29.13 -0.33
CA ASN A 139 12.28 28.85 0.40
C ASN A 139 12.21 27.59 1.29
N GLY A 140 11.17 26.77 1.12
CA GLY A 140 10.85 25.63 1.99
C GLY A 140 9.84 25.94 3.10
N THR A 141 9.60 27.21 3.41
CA THR A 141 8.68 27.62 4.49
C THR A 141 7.67 28.70 4.08
N SER A 142 8.05 29.60 3.18
CA SER A 142 7.25 30.77 2.79
C SER A 142 7.46 31.12 1.31
N TRP A 143 6.41 31.69 0.72
CA TRP A 143 6.45 32.28 -0.62
C TRP A 143 6.91 33.74 -0.55
N SER A 144 7.76 34.16 -1.48
CA SER A 144 8.21 35.55 -1.64
C SER A 144 8.20 35.98 -3.11
N ALA A 145 7.95 37.27 -3.36
CA ALA A 145 8.02 37.86 -4.69
C ALA A 145 9.47 38.05 -5.18
N LEU A 146 9.66 38.09 -6.50
CA LEU A 146 10.93 38.49 -7.14
C LEU A 146 10.82 39.93 -7.62
N GLY A 147 11.11 40.88 -6.72
CA GLY A 147 10.89 42.31 -6.98
C GLY A 147 9.42 42.61 -7.33
N PRO A 148 9.15 43.56 -8.24
CA PRO A 148 7.79 43.83 -8.74
C PRO A 148 7.11 42.66 -9.49
N GLY A 149 7.85 41.63 -9.86
CA GLY A 149 7.37 40.49 -10.65
C GLY A 149 7.30 40.74 -12.16
N ILE A 150 6.45 39.98 -12.84
CA ILE A 150 6.26 39.97 -14.30
C ILE A 150 4.79 40.31 -14.62
N SER A 151 4.53 41.14 -15.63
CA SER A 151 3.20 41.72 -15.91
C SER A 151 2.22 40.81 -16.66
N GLY A 152 2.48 39.50 -16.72
CA GLY A 152 1.71 38.56 -17.53
C GLY A 152 1.96 37.10 -17.15
N THR A 153 1.68 36.18 -18.07
CA THR A 153 1.77 34.74 -17.79
C THR A 153 3.18 34.23 -18.05
N VAL A 154 3.81 33.64 -17.03
CA VAL A 154 5.04 32.87 -17.19
C VAL A 154 4.67 31.42 -17.56
N SER A 155 5.12 30.96 -18.72
CA SER A 155 4.87 29.60 -19.24
C SER A 155 6.07 28.67 -19.12
N ALA A 156 7.29 29.22 -19.04
CA ALA A 156 8.53 28.48 -18.87
C ALA A 156 9.42 29.16 -17.82
N LEU A 157 10.03 28.34 -16.96
CA LEU A 157 11.06 28.75 -16.00
C LEU A 157 12.18 27.73 -16.02
N THR A 158 13.42 28.20 -16.14
CA THR A 158 14.59 27.31 -16.12
C THR A 158 15.81 28.03 -15.56
N ALA A 159 16.69 27.29 -14.91
CA ALA A 159 17.98 27.78 -14.45
C ALA A 159 19.02 27.50 -15.54
N ILE A 160 19.72 28.53 -15.99
CA ILE A 160 20.77 28.43 -17.00
C ILE A 160 21.98 29.20 -16.52
N ASP A 161 23.15 28.59 -16.64
CA ASP A 161 24.42 29.30 -16.62
C ASP A 161 24.85 29.53 -18.07
N ASP A 162 24.67 30.75 -18.57
CA ASP A 162 25.04 31.14 -19.93
C ASP A 162 26.50 31.64 -20.05
N GLY A 163 27.30 31.35 -19.02
CA GLY A 163 28.68 31.81 -18.87
C GLY A 163 28.81 33.13 -18.10
N SER A 164 27.69 33.77 -17.74
CA SER A 164 27.66 34.92 -16.83
C SER A 164 27.32 34.57 -15.38
N GLY A 165 27.30 33.27 -15.08
CA GLY A 165 26.86 32.68 -13.81
C GLY A 165 25.40 32.21 -13.86
N PRO A 166 25.01 31.30 -12.95
CA PRO A 166 23.65 30.75 -12.90
C PRO A 166 22.60 31.84 -12.74
N ALA A 167 21.56 31.80 -13.59
CA ALA A 167 20.43 32.69 -13.53
C ALA A 167 19.12 31.99 -13.86
N LEU A 168 18.02 32.53 -13.35
CA LEU A 168 16.68 32.06 -13.67
C LEU A 168 16.15 32.81 -14.88
N TYR A 169 15.72 32.09 -15.91
CA TYR A 169 15.11 32.65 -17.11
C TYR A 169 13.61 32.39 -17.09
N ALA A 170 12.84 33.44 -17.35
CA ALA A 170 11.39 33.38 -17.47
C ALA A 170 10.98 33.62 -18.92
N GLY A 171 10.10 32.77 -19.41
CA GLY A 171 9.49 32.87 -20.73
C GLY A 171 7.98 32.81 -20.65
N GLY A 172 7.28 33.60 -21.45
CA GLY A 172 5.83 33.55 -21.53
C GLY A 172 5.22 34.76 -22.22
N ASP A 173 3.94 35.02 -21.95
CA ASP A 173 3.20 36.14 -22.52
C ASP A 173 3.23 37.31 -21.53
N PHE A 174 4.19 38.23 -21.71
CA PHE A 174 4.36 39.41 -20.86
C PHE A 174 5.14 40.51 -21.58
N THR A 175 4.97 41.74 -21.10
CA THR A 175 5.57 42.95 -21.68
C THR A 175 6.59 43.64 -20.75
N SER A 176 6.61 43.28 -19.46
CA SER A 176 7.55 43.84 -18.50
C SER A 176 7.95 42.85 -17.41
N ALA A 177 9.19 43.01 -16.92
CA ALA A 177 9.75 42.26 -15.80
C ALA A 177 10.51 43.22 -14.87
N GLY A 178 10.26 43.14 -13.57
CA GLY A 178 10.85 44.04 -12.58
C GLY A 178 10.50 45.52 -12.78
N GLY A 179 9.41 45.82 -13.50
CA GLY A 179 9.01 47.19 -13.87
C GLY A 179 9.70 47.76 -15.13
N ALA A 180 10.64 47.02 -15.73
CA ALA A 180 11.29 47.40 -16.99
C ALA A 180 10.65 46.67 -18.19
N SER A 181 10.74 47.26 -19.39
CA SER A 181 10.27 46.65 -20.63
C SER A 181 11.06 45.37 -20.94
N ALA A 182 10.36 44.25 -21.03
CA ALA A 182 10.92 42.94 -21.34
C ALA A 182 9.85 42.12 -22.06
N GLN A 183 9.97 41.98 -23.38
CA GLN A 183 8.95 41.31 -24.18
C GLN A 183 9.20 39.79 -24.17
N ASN A 184 8.28 39.05 -23.54
CA ASN A 184 8.15 37.60 -23.53
C ASN A 184 9.31 36.75 -22.95
N VAL A 185 10.47 37.36 -22.68
CA VAL A 185 11.64 36.69 -22.09
C VAL A 185 12.43 37.64 -21.18
N ALA A 186 12.80 37.16 -20.00
CA ALA A 186 13.55 37.93 -19.00
C ALA A 186 14.52 37.03 -18.20
N ARG A 187 15.61 37.62 -17.72
CA ARG A 187 16.64 36.98 -16.89
C ARG A 187 16.61 37.56 -15.48
N TRP A 188 16.66 36.71 -14.47
CA TRP A 188 16.81 37.06 -13.05
C TRP A 188 18.17 36.63 -12.54
N ASN A 189 18.97 37.59 -12.08
CA ASN A 189 20.34 37.35 -11.60
C ASN A 189 20.43 37.05 -10.08
N GLY A 190 19.31 36.75 -9.43
CA GLY A 190 19.23 36.63 -7.96
C GLY A 190 18.72 37.88 -7.26
N THR A 191 18.81 39.06 -7.89
CA THR A 191 18.42 40.34 -7.25
C THR A 191 17.54 41.24 -8.12
N SER A 192 17.67 41.16 -9.45
CA SER A 192 16.95 42.04 -10.39
C SER A 192 16.62 41.32 -11.70
N TRP A 193 15.49 41.70 -12.32
CA TRP A 193 15.12 41.29 -13.67
C TRP A 193 15.81 42.17 -14.71
N SER A 194 16.24 41.56 -15.82
CA SER A 194 16.76 42.23 -17.00
C SER A 194 16.16 41.63 -18.28
N SER A 195 15.93 42.45 -19.30
CA SER A 195 15.50 41.99 -20.62
C SER A 195 16.63 41.32 -21.40
N LEU A 196 16.27 40.51 -22.39
CA LEU A 196 17.20 39.96 -23.38
C LEU A 196 17.00 40.68 -24.72
N GLY A 197 17.75 41.77 -24.93
CA GLY A 197 17.62 42.61 -26.10
C GLY A 197 16.21 43.20 -26.26
N ALA A 198 15.67 43.15 -27.48
CA ALA A 198 14.30 43.58 -27.76
C ALA A 198 13.22 42.56 -27.31
N GLY A 199 13.62 41.37 -26.82
CA GLY A 199 12.71 40.28 -26.50
C GLY A 199 12.29 39.44 -27.71
N LEU A 200 11.21 38.67 -27.55
CA LEU A 200 10.66 37.77 -28.57
C LEU A 200 9.27 38.24 -29.03
N PHE A 201 8.96 38.06 -30.32
CA PHE A 201 7.64 38.42 -30.85
C PHE A 201 6.52 37.52 -30.30
N ASP A 202 6.71 36.20 -30.36
CA ASP A 202 5.77 35.21 -29.83
C ASP A 202 6.16 34.79 -28.40
N PRO A 203 5.18 34.49 -27.53
CA PRO A 203 5.42 33.91 -26.22
C PRO A 203 6.13 32.54 -26.32
N PRO A 204 7.24 32.34 -25.60
CA PRO A 204 7.89 31.05 -25.57
C PRO A 204 7.17 30.03 -24.69
N ARG A 205 7.25 28.76 -25.11
CA ARG A 205 6.68 27.61 -24.38
C ARG A 205 7.72 26.83 -23.58
N GLU A 206 8.95 26.81 -24.05
CA GLU A 206 10.07 26.16 -23.38
C GLU A 206 11.33 26.99 -23.58
N ILE A 207 12.18 27.02 -22.54
CA ILE A 207 13.51 27.62 -22.54
C ILE A 207 14.48 26.55 -22.04
N VAL A 208 15.62 26.38 -22.71
CA VAL A 208 16.66 25.44 -22.29
C VAL A 208 18.05 26.04 -22.43
N GLY A 209 18.95 25.69 -21.53
CA GLY A 209 20.38 25.88 -21.69
C GLY A 209 20.95 24.74 -22.52
N HIS A 210 21.68 25.07 -23.59
CA HIS A 210 22.34 24.07 -24.41
C HIS A 210 23.75 24.54 -24.78
N ASP A 211 24.71 23.63 -24.73
CA ASP A 211 26.09 23.87 -25.13
C ASP A 211 26.30 23.31 -26.54
N ASP A 212 26.50 24.21 -27.50
CA ASP A 212 26.75 23.90 -28.91
C ASP A 212 28.26 23.85 -29.23
N GLY A 213 29.12 23.73 -28.21
CA GLY A 213 30.57 23.74 -28.32
C GLY A 213 31.20 25.12 -28.18
N ALA A 214 30.41 26.20 -28.09
CA ALA A 214 30.87 27.56 -27.78
C ALA A 214 30.51 28.00 -26.35
N GLY A 215 30.21 27.03 -25.48
CA GLY A 215 29.68 27.24 -24.14
C GLY A 215 28.16 27.34 -24.15
N THR A 216 27.56 27.17 -22.96
CA THR A 216 26.10 27.14 -22.83
C THR A 216 25.46 28.47 -23.25
N LYS A 217 24.42 28.39 -24.09
CA LYS A 217 23.56 29.51 -24.51
C LYS A 217 22.10 29.22 -24.19
N VAL A 218 21.27 30.26 -24.28
CA VAL A 218 19.82 30.18 -24.09
C VAL A 218 19.14 29.89 -25.42
N TYR A 219 18.35 28.82 -25.45
CA TYR A 219 17.54 28.41 -26.58
C TYR A 219 16.07 28.41 -26.21
N VAL A 220 15.24 28.81 -27.16
CA VAL A 220 13.81 29.04 -26.92
C VAL A 220 12.99 28.49 -28.07
N ALA A 221 11.90 27.81 -27.74
CA ALA A 221 10.86 27.45 -28.68
C ALA A 221 9.64 28.36 -28.52
N HIS A 222 9.25 29.03 -29.61
CA HIS A 222 8.14 29.98 -29.62
C HIS A 222 7.46 30.03 -31.00
N GLY A 223 6.14 30.14 -31.04
CA GLY A 223 5.37 30.16 -32.29
C GLY A 223 5.67 28.94 -33.17
N SER A 224 6.38 29.15 -34.28
CA SER A 224 6.86 28.10 -35.20
C SER A 224 8.40 28.12 -35.33
N TYR A 225 9.11 28.63 -34.33
CA TYR A 225 10.55 28.88 -34.39
C TYR A 225 11.30 28.27 -33.20
N VAL A 226 12.55 27.91 -33.48
CA VAL A 226 13.58 27.68 -32.47
C VAL A 226 14.63 28.79 -32.63
N THR A 227 14.87 29.55 -31.58
CA THR A 227 15.83 30.67 -31.56
C THR A 227 16.88 30.50 -30.48
N ARG A 228 18.06 31.07 -30.70
CA ARG A 228 19.19 31.12 -29.77
C ARG A 228 19.55 32.56 -29.43
N TRP A 229 19.83 32.85 -28.16
CA TRP A 229 20.38 34.12 -27.72
C TRP A 229 21.90 34.16 -27.91
N THR A 230 22.40 35.17 -28.64
CA THR A 230 23.84 35.32 -28.91
C THR A 230 24.59 36.13 -27.85
N GLY A 231 23.90 36.67 -26.85
CA GLY A 231 24.42 37.71 -25.95
C GLY A 231 24.08 39.13 -26.41
N ALA A 232 23.72 39.31 -27.69
CA ALA A 232 23.35 40.61 -28.25
C ALA A 232 22.02 40.61 -29.01
N ALA A 233 21.67 39.50 -29.68
CA ALA A 233 20.46 39.38 -30.47
C ALA A 233 19.90 37.95 -30.47
N TRP A 234 18.61 37.83 -30.77
CA TRP A 234 17.96 36.54 -31.03
C TRP A 234 18.22 36.10 -32.47
N GLN A 235 18.70 34.88 -32.62
CA GLN A 235 18.98 34.26 -33.92
C GLN A 235 18.07 33.05 -34.13
N THR A 236 17.28 33.05 -35.21
CA THR A 236 16.50 31.87 -35.62
C THR A 236 17.42 30.79 -36.16
N ILE A 237 17.30 29.59 -35.59
CA ILE A 237 18.07 28.41 -36.01
C ILE A 237 17.17 27.31 -36.58
N GLY A 238 15.87 27.34 -36.28
CA GLY A 238 14.88 26.38 -36.79
C GLY A 238 13.54 27.03 -37.10
N ASN A 239 12.95 26.67 -38.24
CA ASN A 239 11.58 26.99 -38.65
C ASN A 239 10.78 25.70 -38.76
N LEU A 240 9.77 25.55 -37.91
CA LEU A 240 8.92 24.38 -37.77
C LEU A 240 7.71 24.50 -38.70
N ALA A 241 7.58 23.58 -39.66
CA ALA A 241 6.50 23.60 -40.63
C ALA A 241 5.51 22.44 -40.44
N VAL A 242 4.22 22.74 -40.66
CA VAL A 242 3.13 21.76 -40.75
C VAL A 242 2.57 21.81 -42.16
N THR A 243 2.66 20.70 -42.86
CA THR A 243 2.32 20.53 -44.28
C THR A 243 1.13 19.60 -44.52
N ILE A 244 0.76 18.75 -43.54
CA ILE A 244 -0.40 17.86 -43.64
C ILE A 244 -1.66 18.52 -43.01
N PRO A 245 -2.76 18.73 -43.76
CA PRO A 245 -4.04 19.17 -43.21
C PRO A 245 -4.64 18.09 -42.29
N ASN A 246 -5.03 18.46 -41.07
CA ASN A 246 -5.49 17.53 -40.04
C ASN A 246 -6.90 16.96 -40.34
N PRO A 247 -7.26 15.74 -39.87
CA PRO A 247 -8.65 15.39 -39.59
C PRO A 247 -9.25 16.36 -38.55
N PRO A 248 -10.60 16.51 -38.49
CA PRO A 248 -11.26 17.46 -37.61
C PRO A 248 -11.09 17.04 -36.15
N VAL A 249 -10.11 17.63 -35.46
CA VAL A 249 -10.04 17.64 -33.99
C VAL A 249 -10.70 18.92 -33.49
N PRO A 250 -11.32 18.91 -32.29
CA PRO A 250 -12.00 20.08 -31.74
C PRO A 250 -11.08 21.31 -31.70
N PRO A 251 -11.63 22.53 -31.76
CA PRO A 251 -10.84 23.75 -31.77
C PRO A 251 -10.19 23.95 -30.39
N PHE A 252 -8.98 23.41 -30.20
CA PHE A 252 -8.11 23.82 -29.11
C PHE A 252 -7.41 25.12 -29.51
N PRO A 253 -7.40 26.15 -28.64
CA PRO A 253 -6.94 27.50 -28.99
C PRO A 253 -5.41 27.67 -29.03
N PHE A 254 -4.61 26.59 -29.05
CA PHE A 254 -3.15 26.72 -28.90
C PHE A 254 -2.38 26.39 -30.19
N PRO A 255 -1.58 27.33 -30.73
CA PRO A 255 -0.57 27.01 -31.73
C PRO A 255 0.50 26.11 -31.10
N TYR A 256 0.80 25.01 -31.80
CA TYR A 256 1.91 24.04 -31.63
C TYR A 256 2.43 23.86 -30.19
N ALA A 257 2.06 22.76 -29.53
CA ALA A 257 2.83 22.28 -28.37
C ALA A 257 4.26 22.01 -28.86
N ILE A 258 5.25 22.76 -28.37
CA ILE A 258 6.66 22.64 -28.73
C ILE A 258 7.46 22.65 -27.42
N THR A 259 8.33 21.67 -27.26
CA THR A 259 9.21 21.46 -26.10
C THR A 259 10.65 21.24 -26.59
N LEU A 260 11.62 21.57 -25.74
CA LEU A 260 13.06 21.43 -26.00
C LEU A 260 13.73 20.62 -24.90
N ALA A 261 14.81 19.93 -25.25
CA ALA A 261 15.74 19.33 -24.28
C ALA A 261 17.16 19.33 -24.84
N SER A 262 18.15 19.53 -23.97
CA SER A 262 19.57 19.28 -24.29
C SER A 262 19.93 17.87 -23.83
N TYR A 263 20.47 17.03 -24.71
CA TYR A 263 20.84 15.64 -24.39
C TYR A 263 22.07 15.21 -25.19
N ASP A 264 23.02 14.53 -24.52
CA ASP A 264 24.16 13.90 -25.17
C ASP A 264 23.83 12.44 -25.49
N ASP A 265 23.80 12.11 -26.78
CA ASP A 265 23.52 10.76 -27.29
C ASP A 265 24.80 9.94 -27.57
N GLY A 266 25.95 10.39 -27.08
CA GLY A 266 27.27 9.79 -27.28
C GLY A 266 28.13 10.50 -28.32
N GLY A 267 27.56 11.46 -29.06
CA GLY A 267 28.26 12.32 -30.02
C GLY A 267 28.59 13.73 -29.50
N GLY A 268 28.33 14.01 -28.22
CA GLY A 268 28.32 15.35 -27.65
C GLY A 268 26.89 15.88 -27.48
N ALA A 269 26.72 16.97 -26.72
CA ALA A 269 25.41 17.54 -26.44
C ALA A 269 24.68 17.93 -27.74
N GLN A 270 23.42 17.52 -27.86
CA GLN A 270 22.52 17.85 -28.97
C GLN A 270 21.29 18.57 -28.44
N LEU A 271 20.70 19.45 -29.26
CA LEU A 271 19.42 20.08 -28.95
C LEU A 271 18.29 19.30 -29.61
N TYR A 272 17.37 18.78 -28.81
CA TYR A 272 16.18 18.09 -29.27
C TYR A 272 14.97 19.01 -29.23
N VAL A 273 14.12 18.94 -30.25
CA VAL A 273 12.82 19.61 -30.30
C VAL A 273 11.73 18.59 -30.53
N GLY A 274 10.74 18.59 -29.64
CA GLY A 274 9.52 17.80 -29.75
C GLY A 274 8.33 18.73 -29.94
N GLY A 275 7.31 18.31 -30.66
CA GLY A 275 6.10 19.12 -30.78
C GLY A 275 5.15 18.66 -31.86
N ARG A 276 4.27 19.56 -32.31
CA ARG A 276 3.44 19.37 -33.50
C ARG A 276 4.11 20.01 -34.71
N PHE A 277 4.88 19.25 -35.49
CA PHE A 277 5.49 19.68 -36.75
C PHE A 277 5.84 18.51 -37.66
N ASP A 278 5.87 18.74 -38.97
CA ASP A 278 6.28 17.72 -39.94
C ASP A 278 7.78 17.84 -40.28
N SER A 279 8.30 19.07 -40.32
CA SER A 279 9.69 19.35 -40.66
C SER A 279 10.28 20.54 -39.93
N VAL A 280 11.62 20.59 -39.86
CA VAL A 280 12.40 21.73 -39.34
C VAL A 280 13.38 22.18 -40.41
N ASN A 281 13.29 23.44 -40.86
CA ASN A 281 14.07 23.96 -41.99
C ASN A 281 13.98 23.08 -43.26
N GLY A 282 12.83 22.45 -43.49
CA GLY A 282 12.61 21.52 -44.62
C GLY A 282 13.13 20.10 -44.40
N VAL A 283 13.81 19.81 -43.29
CA VAL A 283 14.20 18.44 -42.91
C VAL A 283 13.01 17.73 -42.27
N SER A 284 12.56 16.62 -42.88
CA SER A 284 11.46 15.81 -42.36
C SER A 284 11.86 15.12 -41.05
N ALA A 285 11.12 15.38 -39.99
CA ALA A 285 11.43 14.88 -38.65
C ALA A 285 10.20 14.54 -37.79
N LEU A 286 8.97 14.63 -38.35
CA LEU A 286 7.70 14.14 -37.78
C LEU A 286 7.64 14.21 -36.24
N ASN A 287 7.41 15.41 -35.72
CA ASN A 287 7.17 15.73 -34.30
C ASN A 287 8.37 15.56 -33.35
N LEU A 288 9.53 15.06 -33.81
CA LEU A 288 10.76 14.98 -33.01
C LEU A 288 12.03 15.11 -33.87
N ALA A 289 12.80 16.19 -33.68
CA ALA A 289 14.06 16.45 -34.39
C ALA A 289 15.22 16.72 -33.41
N ARG A 290 16.45 16.60 -33.90
CA ARG A 290 17.68 16.98 -33.18
C ARG A 290 18.56 17.92 -34.00
N TRP A 291 19.34 18.76 -33.32
CA TRP A 291 20.31 19.68 -33.89
C TRP A 291 21.67 19.50 -33.23
N ASP A 292 22.71 19.40 -34.06
CA ASP A 292 24.08 19.02 -33.67
C ASP A 292 25.05 20.20 -33.50
N GLY A 293 24.54 21.42 -33.47
CA GLY A 293 25.35 22.64 -33.55
C GLY A 293 25.46 23.23 -34.95
N ALA A 294 25.15 22.44 -35.99
CA ALA A 294 25.26 22.86 -37.38
C ALA A 294 23.98 22.61 -38.20
N ALA A 295 23.38 21.42 -38.10
CA ALA A 295 22.28 20.98 -38.94
C ALA A 295 21.17 20.27 -38.15
N TRP A 296 19.93 20.38 -38.64
CA TRP A 296 18.79 19.61 -38.13
C TRP A 296 18.75 18.24 -38.78
N SER A 297 18.38 17.22 -38.00
CA SER A 297 18.15 15.85 -38.47
C SER A 297 16.98 15.20 -37.74
N SER A 298 16.42 14.14 -38.33
CA SER A 298 15.46 13.28 -37.63
C SER A 298 16.18 12.48 -36.54
N VAL A 299 15.43 12.09 -35.51
CA VAL A 299 15.98 11.24 -34.44
C VAL A 299 15.95 9.77 -34.89
N PRO A 300 17.10 9.06 -34.90
CA PRO A 300 17.17 7.69 -35.40
C PRO A 300 16.22 6.74 -34.67
N ASN A 301 15.51 5.91 -35.45
CA ASN A 301 14.63 4.84 -34.96
C ASN A 301 13.57 5.30 -33.93
N ALA A 302 13.21 6.58 -33.92
CA ALA A 302 12.22 7.10 -32.99
C ALA A 302 10.87 6.39 -33.19
N PRO A 303 10.20 5.93 -32.12
CA PRO A 303 8.92 5.21 -32.19
C PRO A 303 7.71 6.11 -32.51
N ILE A 304 7.96 7.35 -32.95
CA ILE A 304 6.99 8.42 -33.16
C ILE A 304 6.62 8.67 -34.65
N PRO A 305 6.85 7.76 -35.64
CA PRO A 305 6.74 8.14 -37.06
C PRO A 305 5.30 8.17 -37.60
N VAL A 306 4.27 8.30 -36.75
CA VAL A 306 2.87 8.22 -37.17
C VAL A 306 2.17 9.59 -37.11
N PRO A 307 1.52 10.03 -38.20
CA PRO A 307 0.67 11.23 -38.19
C PRO A 307 -0.39 11.18 -37.09
N GLY A 308 -0.56 12.29 -36.36
CA GLY A 308 -1.57 12.43 -35.31
C GLY A 308 -1.10 12.16 -33.88
N ARG A 309 0.16 11.75 -33.66
CA ARG A 309 0.81 11.72 -32.34
C ARG A 309 1.83 12.85 -32.24
N TRP A 310 1.84 13.61 -31.15
CA TRP A 310 2.80 14.69 -30.97
C TRP A 310 3.40 14.70 -29.57
N VAL A 311 4.64 15.18 -29.49
CA VAL A 311 5.44 15.25 -28.26
C VAL A 311 5.06 16.50 -27.48
N ASN A 312 4.55 16.34 -26.26
CA ASN A 312 4.27 17.45 -25.34
C ASN A 312 5.32 17.55 -24.23
N ALA A 313 5.95 16.43 -23.88
CA ALA A 313 6.93 16.33 -22.82
C ALA A 313 8.24 15.76 -23.36
N LEU A 314 9.32 16.54 -23.23
CA LEU A 314 10.66 16.15 -23.60
C LEU A 314 11.62 16.59 -22.49
N ARG A 315 12.23 15.64 -21.77
CA ARG A 315 13.10 15.96 -20.63
C ARG A 315 14.31 15.04 -20.58
N THR A 316 15.48 15.64 -20.35
CA THR A 316 16.68 14.92 -19.96
C THR A 316 16.66 14.76 -18.45
N LEU A 317 16.69 13.53 -17.96
CA LEU A 317 16.69 13.23 -16.53
C LEU A 317 17.82 12.26 -16.22
N ASP A 318 18.54 12.56 -15.13
CA ASP A 318 19.40 11.62 -14.43
C ASP A 318 18.87 11.49 -13.00
N TYR A 319 18.46 10.28 -12.66
CA TYR A 319 17.95 9.94 -11.33
C TYR A 319 18.56 8.61 -10.88
N GLY A 320 19.87 8.47 -11.07
CA GLY A 320 20.67 7.30 -10.66
C GLY A 320 20.80 6.22 -11.73
N LEU A 321 20.43 6.52 -12.99
CA LEU A 321 20.58 5.63 -14.16
C LEU A 321 21.46 6.23 -15.26
N GLY A 322 22.11 7.37 -14.96
CA GLY A 322 22.73 8.23 -15.94
C GLY A 322 21.70 9.05 -16.73
N PRO A 323 22.14 10.09 -17.45
CA PRO A 323 21.23 10.93 -18.23
C PRO A 323 20.58 10.13 -19.35
N LYS A 324 19.26 10.27 -19.45
CA LYS A 324 18.43 9.69 -20.50
C LYS A 324 17.39 10.70 -20.96
N LEU A 325 16.97 10.59 -22.22
CA LEU A 325 15.93 11.42 -22.79
C LEU A 325 14.57 10.71 -22.66
N TYR A 326 13.61 11.38 -22.02
CA TYR A 326 12.25 10.89 -21.81
C TYR A 326 11.28 11.65 -22.70
N VAL A 327 10.38 10.90 -23.34
CA VAL A 327 9.42 11.42 -24.31
C VAL A 327 8.01 10.95 -23.96
N GLY A 328 7.06 11.87 -24.00
CA GLY A 328 5.64 11.61 -23.83
C GLY A 328 4.80 12.68 -24.51
N GLY A 329 3.51 12.41 -24.70
CA GLY A 329 2.62 13.38 -25.33
C GLY A 329 1.25 12.83 -25.66
N LEU A 330 0.54 13.52 -26.55
CA LEU A 330 -0.83 13.15 -26.92
C LEU A 330 -0.82 11.97 -27.91
N LEU A 331 -1.67 11.00 -27.60
CA LEU A 331 -1.79 9.69 -28.25
C LEU A 331 -0.46 8.94 -28.34
N LEU A 332 0.47 9.22 -27.43
CA LEU A 332 1.82 8.71 -27.42
C LEU A 332 2.11 7.99 -26.09
N ASP A 333 2.75 6.82 -26.15
CA ASP A 333 3.24 6.12 -24.98
C ASP A 333 4.44 6.86 -24.36
N VAL A 334 4.86 6.45 -23.17
CA VAL A 334 6.11 6.97 -22.59
C VAL A 334 7.28 6.16 -23.13
N TYR A 335 8.28 6.87 -23.66
CA TYR A 335 9.51 6.26 -24.17
C TYR A 335 10.74 6.85 -23.48
N ARG A 336 11.79 6.03 -23.42
CA ARG A 336 13.13 6.41 -22.98
C ARG A 336 14.12 6.14 -24.10
N PHE A 337 14.99 7.11 -24.36
CA PHE A 337 16.12 7.00 -25.28
C PHE A 337 17.43 7.06 -24.51
N ASP A 338 18.34 6.12 -24.78
CA ASP A 338 19.64 6.01 -24.09
C ASP A 338 20.84 6.51 -24.90
N GLY A 339 20.59 7.10 -26.06
CA GLY A 339 21.59 7.52 -27.04
C GLY A 339 21.68 6.58 -28.25
N ALA A 340 21.28 5.33 -28.10
CA ALA A 340 21.30 4.33 -29.18
C ALA A 340 19.94 3.64 -29.39
N THR A 341 19.22 3.35 -28.32
CA THR A 341 18.02 2.52 -28.32
C THR A 341 16.84 3.21 -27.66
N TRP A 342 15.66 2.95 -28.22
CA TRP A 342 14.37 3.36 -27.66
C TRP A 342 13.75 2.22 -26.87
N SER A 343 13.36 2.49 -25.64
CA SER A 343 12.59 1.57 -24.79
C SER A 343 11.21 2.15 -24.53
N SER A 344 10.15 1.39 -24.77
CA SER A 344 8.81 1.74 -24.26
C SER A 344 8.77 1.51 -22.76
N LEU A 345 8.25 2.47 -22.02
CA LEU A 345 8.00 2.39 -20.59
C LEU A 345 6.51 2.15 -20.28
N GLY A 346 5.69 1.88 -21.30
CA GLY A 346 4.26 1.60 -21.18
C GLY A 346 3.36 2.74 -21.66
N ALA A 347 2.10 2.38 -21.93
CA ALA A 347 1.11 3.30 -22.49
C ALA A 347 0.57 4.29 -21.46
N MET A 348 0.68 5.58 -21.78
CA MET A 348 0.15 6.69 -20.98
C MET A 348 -0.06 7.90 -21.88
N ASN A 349 -1.32 8.16 -22.23
CA ASN A 349 -1.71 9.23 -23.15
C ASN A 349 -1.67 10.61 -22.47
N ASP A 350 -1.25 11.66 -23.19
CA ASP A 350 -1.38 13.06 -22.77
C ASP A 350 -0.45 13.44 -21.60
N VAL A 351 0.81 13.02 -21.66
CA VAL A 351 1.87 13.42 -20.72
C VAL A 351 2.41 14.81 -21.10
N THR A 352 2.49 15.71 -20.13
CA THR A 352 2.98 17.10 -20.29
C THR A 352 4.29 17.37 -19.54
N GLY A 353 4.68 16.51 -18.61
CA GLY A 353 5.92 16.69 -17.87
C GLY A 353 6.44 15.42 -17.21
N PHE A 354 7.75 15.42 -16.94
CA PHE A 354 8.44 14.36 -16.21
C PHE A 354 9.31 14.95 -15.10
N ALA A 355 9.45 14.20 -14.01
CA ALA A 355 10.44 14.50 -12.96
C ALA A 355 11.08 13.20 -12.46
N GLY A 356 12.39 13.26 -12.21
CA GLY A 356 13.16 12.15 -11.65
C GLY A 356 13.47 12.37 -10.17
N HIS A 357 13.51 11.27 -9.41
CA HIS A 357 13.95 11.25 -8.03
C HIS A 357 14.99 10.15 -7.82
N ASP A 358 16.22 10.56 -7.50
CA ASP A 358 17.30 9.68 -7.06
C ASP A 358 17.14 9.45 -5.55
N ALA A 359 16.76 8.24 -5.15
CA ALA A 359 16.50 7.93 -3.74
C ALA A 359 17.72 7.27 -3.09
N ALA A 360 18.36 7.96 -2.15
CA ALA A 360 19.20 7.33 -1.13
C ALA A 360 18.36 6.58 -0.05
N THR A 361 17.07 6.31 -0.29
CA THR A 361 16.12 5.65 0.62
C THR A 361 15.53 4.35 0.01
N PRO A 362 14.98 3.43 0.84
CA PRO A 362 14.49 2.14 0.35
C PRO A 362 13.27 2.31 -0.56
N GLY A 363 13.43 2.05 -1.87
CA GLY A 363 12.38 2.20 -2.87
C GLY A 363 12.87 2.39 -4.31
N GLY A 364 14.17 2.70 -4.49
CA GLY A 364 14.82 2.81 -5.80
C GLY A 364 14.54 4.12 -6.54
N ASN A 365 15.05 4.18 -7.77
CA ASN A 365 14.98 5.34 -8.68
C ASN A 365 13.55 5.52 -9.22
N TRP A 366 12.94 6.69 -9.02
CA TRP A 366 11.55 6.96 -9.43
C TRP A 366 11.47 7.93 -10.60
N LEU A 367 10.61 7.59 -11.57
CA LEU A 367 10.20 8.49 -12.64
C LEU A 367 8.73 8.85 -12.45
N TYR A 368 8.44 10.14 -12.33
CA TYR A 368 7.09 10.67 -12.29
C TYR A 368 6.69 11.19 -13.66
N ALA A 369 5.45 10.94 -14.04
CA ALA A 369 4.80 11.56 -15.19
C ALA A 369 3.58 12.36 -14.72
N VAL A 370 3.37 13.52 -15.33
CA VAL A 370 2.18 14.36 -15.13
C VAL A 370 1.52 14.72 -16.46
N GLY A 371 0.23 15.03 -16.45
CA GLY A 371 -0.46 15.48 -17.66
C GLY A 371 -1.97 15.47 -17.59
N GLY A 372 -2.62 15.22 -18.73
CA GLY A 372 -4.09 15.14 -18.86
C GLY A 372 -4.68 13.74 -18.65
N PHE A 373 -3.85 12.69 -18.51
CA PHE A 373 -4.34 11.33 -18.31
C PHE A 373 -5.17 11.17 -17.05
N THR A 374 -6.25 10.39 -17.15
CA THR A 374 -7.07 9.99 -16.01
C THR A 374 -6.83 8.55 -15.58
N GLN A 375 -6.37 7.69 -16.49
CA GLN A 375 -6.16 6.26 -16.27
C GLN A 375 -4.84 5.77 -16.85
N LEU A 376 -4.30 4.71 -16.26
CA LEU A 376 -3.14 3.96 -16.73
C LEU A 376 -3.56 2.81 -17.65
N ALA A 377 -2.60 2.25 -18.40
CA ALA A 377 -2.85 1.11 -19.30
C ALA A 377 -3.45 -0.13 -18.61
N ASN A 378 -3.20 -0.31 -17.30
CA ASN A 378 -3.75 -1.40 -16.49
C ASN A 378 -5.18 -1.11 -15.97
N GLY A 379 -5.81 0.00 -16.37
CA GLY A 379 -7.15 0.40 -15.92
C GLY A 379 -7.17 1.16 -14.59
N ALA A 380 -6.05 1.28 -13.89
CA ALA A 380 -5.97 2.01 -12.63
C ALA A 380 -6.20 3.52 -12.86
N GLU A 381 -6.97 4.14 -11.98
CA GLU A 381 -7.13 5.60 -11.97
C GLU A 381 -5.84 6.25 -11.45
N ALA A 382 -5.25 7.14 -12.25
CA ALA A 382 -4.05 7.89 -11.86
C ALA A 382 -4.26 9.39 -11.74
N ASN A 383 -5.36 9.92 -12.28
CA ASN A 383 -5.75 11.32 -12.12
C ASN A 383 -4.56 12.29 -12.24
N ARG A 384 -3.86 12.19 -13.37
CA ARG A 384 -2.84 13.12 -13.86
C ARG A 384 -1.46 13.03 -13.23
N VAL A 385 -1.23 12.11 -12.28
CA VAL A 385 0.10 11.87 -11.71
C VAL A 385 0.33 10.38 -11.54
N ALA A 386 1.41 9.88 -12.15
CA ALA A 386 1.81 8.49 -12.09
C ALA A 386 3.29 8.37 -11.77
N VAL A 387 3.66 7.27 -11.13
CA VAL A 387 5.06 6.93 -10.82
C VAL A 387 5.40 5.59 -11.45
N LEU A 388 6.57 5.52 -12.09
CA LEU A 388 7.13 4.29 -12.61
C LEU A 388 8.08 3.70 -11.56
N GLN A 389 7.75 2.51 -11.07
CA GLN A 389 8.55 1.75 -10.11
C GLN A 389 8.70 0.32 -10.60
N ASN A 390 9.91 -0.23 -10.55
CA ASN A 390 10.20 -1.60 -10.98
C ASN A 390 9.66 -1.94 -12.39
N GLY A 391 9.66 -0.95 -13.30
CA GLY A 391 9.18 -1.11 -14.68
C GLY A 391 7.66 -1.07 -14.85
N SER A 392 6.88 -0.73 -13.82
CA SER A 392 5.41 -0.62 -13.92
C SER A 392 4.89 0.72 -13.39
N TRP A 393 3.92 1.30 -14.10
CA TRP A 393 3.27 2.53 -13.68
C TRP A 393 2.22 2.26 -12.60
N SER A 394 2.22 3.08 -11.56
CA SER A 394 1.20 3.12 -10.52
C SER A 394 0.72 4.56 -10.31
N PRO A 395 -0.53 4.74 -9.84
CA PRO A 395 -1.05 6.06 -9.54
C PRO A 395 -0.41 6.65 -8.28
N VAL A 396 -0.21 7.97 -8.26
CA VAL A 396 0.33 8.66 -7.07
C VAL A 396 -0.81 9.10 -6.15
N GLY A 397 -0.79 8.65 -4.89
CA GLY A 397 -1.73 9.07 -3.85
C GLY A 397 -3.01 8.24 -3.67
N GLY A 398 -3.09 7.03 -4.26
CA GLY A 398 -4.25 6.14 -4.15
C GLY A 398 -4.82 5.75 -5.52
N GLY A 399 -5.92 5.00 -5.56
CA GLY A 399 -6.59 4.55 -6.80
C GLY A 399 -7.00 3.07 -6.81
N LEU A 400 -6.66 2.30 -5.78
CA LEU A 400 -6.96 0.86 -5.71
C LEU A 400 -8.29 0.53 -5.00
N GLY A 401 -9.04 1.53 -4.53
CA GLY A 401 -10.28 1.30 -3.77
C GLY A 401 -11.50 0.89 -4.63
N PHE A 402 -12.66 0.87 -4.00
CA PHE A 402 -13.95 0.52 -4.61
C PHE A 402 -14.83 1.76 -4.83
N ASP A 403 -15.82 1.68 -5.71
CA ASP A 403 -16.83 2.75 -5.88
C ASP A 403 -18.11 2.55 -5.03
N GLY A 404 -18.13 1.49 -4.22
CA GLY A 404 -19.20 1.21 -3.26
C GLY A 404 -18.74 0.33 -2.10
N PRO A 405 -19.61 0.11 -1.10
CA PRO A 405 -19.24 -0.56 0.14
C PRO A 405 -18.75 -2.00 -0.04
N VAL A 406 -17.82 -2.41 0.81
CA VAL A 406 -17.36 -3.81 0.95
C VAL A 406 -17.97 -4.41 2.20
N TYR A 407 -18.68 -5.53 2.07
CA TYR A 407 -19.40 -6.17 3.18
C TYR A 407 -18.80 -7.50 3.62
N ALA A 408 -18.00 -8.14 2.78
CA ALA A 408 -17.39 -9.43 3.09
C ALA A 408 -15.97 -9.52 2.56
N PHE A 409 -15.14 -10.25 3.30
CA PHE A 409 -13.84 -10.72 2.85
C PHE A 409 -13.71 -12.22 3.03
N ALA A 410 -12.92 -12.86 2.17
CA ALA A 410 -12.45 -14.22 2.40
C ALA A 410 -11.01 -14.38 1.92
N ASN A 411 -10.23 -15.12 2.69
CA ASN A 411 -8.92 -15.61 2.27
C ASN A 411 -9.10 -16.97 1.64
N VAL A 412 -8.55 -17.17 0.43
CA VAL A 412 -8.56 -18.47 -0.26
C VAL A 412 -7.12 -18.84 -0.59
N ASP A 413 -6.73 -20.06 -0.22
CA ASP A 413 -5.42 -20.58 -0.54
C ASP A 413 -5.37 -21.01 -2.01
N GLU A 414 -4.45 -20.42 -2.77
CA GLU A 414 -4.20 -20.70 -4.18
C GLU A 414 -2.80 -21.31 -4.34
N GLY A 415 -2.59 -22.47 -3.73
CA GLY A 415 -1.30 -23.16 -3.71
C GLY A 415 -0.27 -22.45 -2.83
N ALA A 416 0.75 -21.83 -3.44
CA ALA A 416 1.86 -21.20 -2.71
C ALA A 416 1.52 -19.83 -2.10
N THR A 417 0.35 -19.27 -2.43
CA THR A 417 -0.09 -17.94 -1.99
C THR A 417 -1.51 -17.98 -1.47
N THR A 418 -1.87 -17.08 -0.55
CA THR A 418 -3.26 -16.84 -0.13
C THR A 418 -3.77 -15.57 -0.80
N ALA A 419 -4.87 -15.66 -1.52
CA ALA A 419 -5.54 -14.52 -2.14
C ALA A 419 -6.64 -13.96 -1.23
N LEU A 420 -6.79 -12.64 -1.20
CA LEU A 420 -7.91 -11.98 -0.52
C LEU A 420 -9.00 -11.68 -1.55
N TYR A 421 -10.24 -12.02 -1.22
CA TYR A 421 -11.42 -11.70 -2.01
C TYR A 421 -12.31 -10.73 -1.25
N ALA A 422 -12.91 -9.80 -1.96
CA ALA A 422 -13.85 -8.82 -1.44
C ALA A 422 -15.20 -8.95 -2.14
N GLY A 423 -16.28 -8.89 -1.36
CA GLY A 423 -17.66 -8.88 -1.82
C GLY A 423 -18.42 -7.69 -1.22
N GLY A 424 -19.32 -7.08 -1.99
CA GLY A 424 -20.10 -5.95 -1.48
C GLY A 424 -21.07 -5.35 -2.48
N ALA A 425 -21.26 -4.04 -2.39
CA ALA A 425 -22.19 -3.27 -3.19
C ALA A 425 -21.52 -2.35 -4.25
N PHE A 426 -20.27 -2.63 -4.61
CA PHE A 426 -19.51 -1.87 -5.61
C PHE A 426 -19.75 -2.37 -7.06
N ALA A 427 -19.60 -1.47 -8.03
CA ALA A 427 -19.54 -1.81 -9.45
C ALA A 427 -18.10 -1.92 -9.96
N ARG A 428 -17.18 -1.12 -9.40
CA ARG A 428 -15.76 -1.05 -9.78
C ARG A 428 -14.83 -1.30 -8.61
N ALA A 429 -13.68 -1.88 -8.92
CA ALA A 429 -12.55 -2.07 -8.01
C ALA A 429 -11.27 -1.69 -8.75
N SER A 430 -10.40 -0.86 -8.15
CA SER A 430 -9.20 -0.34 -8.80
C SER A 430 -9.47 0.28 -10.19
N GLY A 431 -10.59 1.00 -10.33
CA GLY A 431 -11.03 1.61 -11.60
C GLY A 431 -11.66 0.66 -12.62
N THR A 432 -11.55 -0.66 -12.43
CA THR A 432 -12.06 -1.68 -13.36
C THR A 432 -13.43 -2.20 -12.94
N THR A 433 -14.33 -2.45 -13.90
CA THR A 433 -15.63 -3.08 -13.64
C THR A 433 -15.44 -4.49 -13.04
N ALA A 434 -15.89 -4.67 -11.81
CA ALA A 434 -15.77 -5.91 -11.05
C ALA A 434 -17.12 -6.55 -10.68
N GLN A 435 -18.20 -5.76 -10.66
CA GLN A 435 -19.56 -6.21 -10.35
C GLN A 435 -19.63 -7.01 -9.04
N ARG A 436 -19.51 -6.27 -7.93
CA ARG A 436 -19.82 -6.72 -6.56
C ARG A 436 -18.84 -7.73 -5.96
N ILE A 437 -17.86 -8.22 -6.73
CA ILE A 437 -16.86 -9.16 -6.27
C ILE A 437 -15.49 -8.96 -6.94
N ALA A 438 -14.41 -8.98 -6.16
CA ALA A 438 -13.06 -8.76 -6.67
C ALA A 438 -12.01 -9.57 -5.90
N ARG A 439 -10.89 -9.87 -6.56
CA ARG A 439 -9.72 -10.59 -6.01
C ARG A 439 -8.52 -9.65 -5.90
N TRP A 440 -7.87 -9.62 -4.76
CA TRP A 440 -6.63 -8.90 -4.50
C TRP A 440 -5.42 -9.77 -4.81
N ASN A 441 -4.45 -9.24 -5.57
CA ASN A 441 -3.22 -9.95 -5.94
C ASN A 441 -1.95 -9.39 -5.29
N GLY A 442 -2.06 -8.49 -4.31
CA GLY A 442 -0.93 -7.79 -3.70
C GLY A 442 -0.67 -6.39 -4.28
N ASN A 443 -1.08 -6.14 -5.52
CA ASN A 443 -0.84 -4.88 -6.23
C ASN A 443 -2.14 -4.18 -6.69
N GLY A 444 -3.24 -4.90 -6.82
CA GLY A 444 -4.51 -4.38 -7.29
C GLY A 444 -5.65 -5.39 -7.18
N TRP A 445 -6.88 -4.90 -7.39
CA TRP A 445 -8.08 -5.73 -7.44
C TRP A 445 -8.43 -6.12 -8.88
N SER A 446 -8.76 -7.38 -9.11
CA SER A 446 -9.20 -7.92 -10.41
C SER A 446 -10.62 -8.51 -10.34
N PRO A 447 -11.42 -8.43 -11.41
CA PRO A 447 -12.75 -9.04 -11.48
C PRO A 447 -12.71 -10.57 -11.46
N LEU A 448 -13.82 -11.20 -11.06
CA LEU A 448 -14.05 -12.65 -11.21
C LEU A 448 -15.07 -12.91 -12.33
N GLY A 449 -14.56 -13.11 -13.55
CA GLY A 449 -15.41 -13.20 -14.74
C GLY A 449 -16.24 -11.92 -14.92
N THR A 450 -17.56 -12.05 -15.10
CA THR A 450 -18.48 -10.91 -15.19
C THR A 450 -19.08 -10.49 -13.83
N GLY A 451 -18.67 -11.13 -12.74
CA GLY A 451 -19.15 -10.87 -11.37
C GLY A 451 -20.58 -11.36 -11.09
N VAL A 452 -21.25 -10.70 -10.16
CA VAL A 452 -22.64 -11.01 -9.74
C VAL A 452 -23.55 -9.78 -9.85
N ASN A 453 -24.86 -9.99 -9.96
CA ASN A 453 -25.82 -8.93 -10.30
C ASN A 453 -26.36 -8.11 -9.11
N SER A 454 -26.02 -8.45 -7.87
CA SER A 454 -26.47 -7.75 -6.66
C SER A 454 -25.45 -7.89 -5.52
N THR A 455 -25.79 -7.39 -4.35
CA THR A 455 -24.90 -7.35 -3.18
C THR A 455 -24.39 -8.73 -2.75
N VAL A 456 -23.08 -8.83 -2.52
CA VAL A 456 -22.47 -9.97 -1.82
C VAL A 456 -22.30 -9.61 -0.34
N SER A 457 -22.89 -10.42 0.54
CA SER A 457 -22.94 -10.19 1.99
C SER A 457 -22.07 -11.17 2.78
N ALA A 458 -21.74 -12.32 2.19
CA ALA A 458 -20.90 -13.34 2.81
C ALA A 458 -19.93 -13.95 1.78
N LEU A 459 -18.69 -14.20 2.22
CA LEU A 459 -17.70 -14.95 1.47
C LEU A 459 -17.09 -16.01 2.39
N ALA A 460 -16.83 -17.20 1.87
CA ALA A 460 -16.10 -18.24 2.59
C ALA A 460 -15.24 -19.09 1.65
N ALA A 461 -14.13 -19.58 2.17
CA ALA A 461 -13.29 -20.58 1.51
C ALA A 461 -13.67 -21.98 2.00
N HIS A 462 -14.10 -22.85 1.10
CA HIS A 462 -14.53 -24.21 1.44
C HIS A 462 -14.01 -25.22 0.42
N ALA A 463 -13.59 -26.39 0.88
CA ALA A 463 -13.16 -27.48 0.02
C ALA A 463 -14.36 -28.36 -0.30
N SER A 464 -14.65 -28.55 -1.59
CA SER A 464 -15.79 -29.34 -2.07
C SER A 464 -15.67 -30.85 -1.75
N ALA A 465 -14.50 -31.30 -1.30
CA ALA A 465 -14.22 -32.66 -0.86
C ALA A 465 -13.12 -32.68 0.22
N PRO A 466 -13.07 -33.71 1.08
CA PRO A 466 -11.98 -33.89 2.04
C PRO A 466 -10.61 -33.89 1.35
N GLY A 467 -9.70 -33.02 1.79
CA GLY A 467 -8.36 -32.87 1.22
C GLY A 467 -8.29 -32.16 -0.14
N GLY A 468 -9.42 -31.65 -0.66
CA GLY A 468 -9.45 -30.84 -1.88
C GLY A 468 -9.00 -29.39 -1.67
N GLU A 469 -8.71 -28.70 -2.77
CA GLU A 469 -8.42 -27.26 -2.76
C GLU A 469 -9.64 -26.46 -2.27
N ARG A 470 -9.37 -25.37 -1.54
CA ARG A 470 -10.43 -24.48 -1.07
C ARG A 470 -10.85 -23.55 -2.20
N GLU A 471 -12.15 -23.45 -2.40
CA GLU A 471 -12.75 -22.62 -3.42
C GLU A 471 -13.57 -21.51 -2.78
N LEU A 472 -13.84 -20.45 -3.53
CA LEU A 472 -14.60 -19.32 -3.03
C LEU A 472 -16.10 -19.59 -3.16
N TYR A 473 -16.83 -19.38 -2.08
CA TYR A 473 -18.29 -19.39 -2.04
C TYR A 473 -18.77 -18.00 -1.67
N ALA A 474 -19.76 -17.51 -2.43
CA ALA A 474 -20.37 -16.21 -2.23
C ALA A 474 -21.85 -16.37 -1.88
N GLY A 475 -22.31 -15.64 -0.86
CA GLY A 475 -23.70 -15.53 -0.47
C GLY A 475 -24.13 -14.05 -0.40
N GLY A 476 -25.39 -13.75 -0.70
CA GLY A 476 -25.89 -12.38 -0.67
C GLY A 476 -27.29 -12.26 -1.26
N ASP A 477 -27.60 -11.10 -1.84
CA ASP A 477 -28.90 -10.74 -2.44
C ASP A 477 -28.92 -10.89 -3.98
N PHE A 478 -27.95 -11.62 -4.53
CA PHE A 478 -27.82 -11.80 -5.98
C PHE A 478 -28.63 -12.99 -6.49
N THR A 479 -29.05 -12.91 -7.74
CA THR A 479 -29.80 -13.97 -8.43
C THR A 479 -29.06 -14.54 -9.64
N ALA A 480 -27.92 -13.93 -9.99
CA ALA A 480 -27.05 -14.40 -11.07
C ALA A 480 -25.56 -14.20 -10.75
N ALA A 481 -24.75 -15.17 -11.15
CA ALA A 481 -23.29 -15.17 -11.04
C ALA A 481 -22.67 -15.64 -12.36
N GLY A 482 -21.73 -14.86 -12.92
CA GLY A 482 -21.13 -15.18 -14.22
C GLY A 482 -22.14 -15.22 -15.39
N GLY A 483 -23.29 -14.57 -15.25
CA GLY A 483 -24.42 -14.64 -16.20
C GLY A 483 -25.31 -15.88 -16.06
N LEU A 484 -25.01 -16.80 -15.13
CA LEU A 484 -25.82 -17.98 -14.82
C LEU A 484 -26.77 -17.68 -13.67
N ALA A 485 -27.97 -18.29 -13.67
CA ALA A 485 -28.89 -18.23 -12.55
C ALA A 485 -28.26 -18.91 -11.32
N ALA A 486 -28.12 -18.15 -10.23
CA ALA A 486 -27.57 -18.62 -8.97
C ALA A 486 -28.28 -17.85 -7.85
N ASP A 487 -29.24 -18.51 -7.21
CA ASP A 487 -30.16 -17.85 -6.27
C ASP A 487 -29.52 -17.69 -4.90
N HIS A 488 -29.03 -16.48 -4.61
CA HIS A 488 -28.45 -16.00 -3.35
C HIS A 488 -27.17 -16.72 -2.88
N ILE A 489 -26.70 -17.74 -3.62
CA ILE A 489 -25.47 -18.47 -3.32
C ILE A 489 -24.81 -19.04 -4.58
N ALA A 490 -23.48 -18.88 -4.69
CA ALA A 490 -22.70 -19.35 -5.83
C ALA A 490 -21.27 -19.75 -5.41
N ARG A 491 -20.65 -20.60 -6.22
CA ARG A 491 -19.26 -21.07 -6.06
C ARG A 491 -18.41 -20.61 -7.23
N TRP A 492 -17.19 -20.19 -6.94
CA TRP A 492 -16.15 -19.86 -7.91
C TRP A 492 -14.97 -20.83 -7.77
N ASN A 493 -14.67 -21.56 -8.84
CA ASN A 493 -13.62 -22.59 -8.86
C ASN A 493 -12.24 -22.05 -9.29
N GLY A 494 -12.05 -20.73 -9.30
CA GLY A 494 -10.86 -20.08 -9.86
C GLY A 494 -11.03 -19.59 -11.31
N SER A 495 -11.99 -20.13 -12.05
CA SER A 495 -12.19 -19.79 -13.48
C SER A 495 -13.66 -19.55 -13.89
N ALA A 496 -14.62 -20.16 -13.21
CA ALA A 496 -16.03 -20.10 -13.55
C ALA A 496 -16.93 -20.10 -12.30
N TRP A 497 -18.08 -19.45 -12.45
CA TRP A 497 -19.17 -19.46 -11.47
C TRP A 497 -20.08 -20.68 -11.68
N SER A 498 -20.56 -21.27 -10.58
CA SER A 498 -21.56 -22.34 -10.57
C SER A 498 -22.56 -22.15 -9.42
N ALA A 499 -23.84 -22.43 -9.67
CA ALA A 499 -24.87 -22.43 -8.63
C ALA A 499 -24.74 -23.66 -7.69
N LEU A 500 -25.27 -23.55 -6.46
CA LEU A 500 -25.36 -24.66 -5.51
C LEU A 500 -26.81 -25.19 -5.45
N GLY A 501 -27.13 -26.17 -6.29
CA GLY A 501 -28.50 -26.66 -6.44
C GLY A 501 -29.42 -25.54 -6.93
N THR A 502 -30.63 -25.46 -6.37
CA THR A 502 -31.57 -24.36 -6.65
C THR A 502 -31.37 -23.12 -5.77
N GLY A 503 -30.38 -23.12 -4.88
CA GLY A 503 -30.07 -21.98 -4.00
C GLY A 503 -31.10 -21.71 -2.90
N MET A 504 -31.26 -20.43 -2.55
CA MET A 504 -32.12 -19.92 -1.47
C MET A 504 -33.02 -18.78 -2.00
N PRO A 505 -34.27 -18.66 -1.55
CA PRO A 505 -35.19 -17.61 -2.01
C PRO A 505 -34.95 -16.23 -1.36
N GLU A 506 -34.10 -16.15 -0.34
CA GLU A 506 -33.77 -14.92 0.40
C GLU A 506 -32.27 -14.87 0.73
N ALA A 507 -31.83 -13.69 1.19
CA ALA A 507 -30.46 -13.35 1.50
C ALA A 507 -29.70 -14.38 2.36
N VAL A 508 -28.48 -14.69 1.92
CA VAL A 508 -27.47 -15.40 2.71
C VAL A 508 -26.52 -14.38 3.34
N TYR A 509 -26.51 -14.31 4.67
CA TYR A 509 -25.71 -13.34 5.43
C TYR A 509 -24.42 -13.93 6.02
N ALA A 510 -24.36 -15.25 6.19
CA ALA A 510 -23.20 -15.93 6.76
C ALA A 510 -22.88 -17.22 6.01
N LEU A 511 -21.58 -17.49 5.84
CA LEU A 511 -21.06 -18.75 5.31
C LEU A 511 -19.95 -19.24 6.23
N CYS A 512 -19.96 -20.52 6.58
CA CYS A 512 -18.94 -21.11 7.44
C CYS A 512 -18.65 -22.55 7.01
N SER A 513 -17.37 -22.91 6.90
CA SER A 513 -16.96 -24.31 6.73
C SER A 513 -16.88 -24.96 8.10
N PHE A 514 -17.58 -26.07 8.30
CA PHE A 514 -17.55 -26.83 9.55
C PHE A 514 -17.64 -28.33 9.28
N ASP A 515 -16.99 -29.13 10.12
CA ASP A 515 -17.11 -30.59 10.11
C ASP A 515 -17.85 -30.99 11.38
N ASP A 516 -19.07 -31.49 11.20
CA ASP A 516 -19.94 -31.98 12.27
C ASP A 516 -19.66 -33.44 12.66
N GLY A 517 -18.56 -34.02 12.17
CA GLY A 517 -18.22 -35.43 12.31
C GLY A 517 -18.71 -36.29 11.15
N THR A 518 -19.42 -35.71 10.17
CA THR A 518 -19.83 -36.39 8.93
C THR A 518 -19.01 -35.95 7.72
N GLY A 519 -17.95 -35.18 7.95
CA GLY A 519 -17.07 -34.60 6.93
C GLY A 519 -17.27 -33.10 6.78
N PRO A 520 -16.31 -32.39 6.15
CA PRO A 520 -16.38 -30.96 5.95
C PRO A 520 -17.57 -30.58 5.08
N ALA A 521 -18.37 -29.64 5.57
CA ALA A 521 -19.52 -29.09 4.86
C ALA A 521 -19.54 -27.56 4.94
N LEU A 522 -20.25 -26.95 3.99
CA LEU A 522 -20.53 -25.51 4.00
C LEU A 522 -21.87 -25.27 4.69
N TYR A 523 -21.89 -24.41 5.69
CA TYR A 523 -23.10 -23.98 6.37
C TYR A 523 -23.44 -22.56 5.93
N ALA A 524 -24.70 -22.35 5.58
CA ALA A 524 -25.26 -21.05 5.24
C ALA A 524 -26.20 -20.59 6.36
N GLY A 525 -26.06 -19.32 6.74
CA GLY A 525 -26.97 -18.62 7.65
C GLY A 525 -27.57 -17.40 6.96
N GLY A 526 -28.85 -17.11 7.18
CA GLY A 526 -29.50 -15.98 6.52
C GLY A 526 -30.95 -15.79 6.93
N ARG A 527 -31.73 -15.17 6.04
CA ARG A 527 -33.17 -14.90 6.23
C ARG A 527 -34.08 -15.98 5.61
N PHE A 528 -33.50 -16.93 4.88
CA PHE A 528 -34.24 -17.97 4.19
C PHE A 528 -34.93 -18.96 5.14
N LEU A 529 -36.03 -19.55 4.66
CA LEU A 529 -36.75 -20.65 5.32
C LEU A 529 -36.65 -21.98 4.55
N VAL A 530 -36.10 -21.93 3.34
CA VAL A 530 -35.97 -23.06 2.41
C VAL A 530 -34.59 -23.01 1.77
N ALA A 531 -33.95 -24.17 1.66
CA ALA A 531 -32.65 -24.37 1.03
C ALA A 531 -32.67 -25.54 0.07
N GLY A 532 -32.41 -25.31 -1.21
CA GLY A 532 -32.42 -26.38 -2.22
C GLY A 532 -33.75 -27.13 -2.32
N GLY A 533 -34.88 -26.47 -2.01
CA GLY A 533 -36.22 -27.08 -1.94
C GLY A 533 -36.55 -27.76 -0.61
N THR A 534 -35.60 -27.89 0.32
CA THR A 534 -35.81 -28.45 1.66
C THR A 534 -36.11 -27.35 2.67
N THR A 535 -37.08 -27.55 3.57
CA THR A 535 -37.30 -26.61 4.69
C THR A 535 -36.06 -26.57 5.60
N ALA A 536 -35.45 -25.41 5.75
CA ALA A 536 -34.25 -25.18 6.54
C ALA A 536 -34.33 -23.76 7.14
N TRP A 537 -34.71 -23.67 8.41
CA TRP A 537 -35.05 -22.39 9.03
C TRP A 537 -33.78 -21.61 9.37
N HIS A 538 -33.46 -20.60 8.56
CA HIS A 538 -32.34 -19.64 8.70
C HIS A 538 -30.93 -20.24 8.74
N VAL A 539 -30.79 -21.57 8.78
CA VAL A 539 -29.51 -22.29 8.73
C VAL A 539 -29.67 -23.56 7.90
N ALA A 540 -28.72 -23.79 6.99
CA ALA A 540 -28.70 -24.96 6.11
C ALA A 540 -27.27 -25.49 5.92
N ARG A 541 -27.15 -26.79 5.65
CA ARG A 541 -25.88 -27.49 5.43
C ARG A 541 -25.79 -27.98 3.98
N TRP A 542 -24.69 -27.70 3.32
CA TRP A 542 -24.34 -28.20 1.99
C TRP A 542 -23.29 -29.29 2.09
N ASN A 543 -23.62 -30.48 1.63
CA ASN A 543 -22.73 -31.65 1.67
C ASN A 543 -21.86 -31.82 0.41
N GLY A 544 -21.85 -30.83 -0.49
CA GLY A 544 -21.22 -30.92 -1.82
C GLY A 544 -22.21 -31.20 -2.96
N THR A 545 -23.41 -31.71 -2.65
CA THR A 545 -24.42 -32.11 -3.65
C THR A 545 -25.83 -31.62 -3.37
N SER A 546 -26.23 -31.53 -2.11
CA SER A 546 -27.56 -31.11 -1.69
C SER A 546 -27.55 -30.30 -0.39
N TRP A 547 -28.57 -29.46 -0.25
CA TRP A 547 -28.86 -28.72 0.98
C TRP A 547 -29.73 -29.56 1.91
N SER A 548 -29.42 -29.53 3.20
CA SER A 548 -30.23 -30.12 4.26
C SER A 548 -30.46 -29.16 5.42
N ASP A 549 -31.50 -29.43 6.20
CA ASP A 549 -31.74 -28.80 7.49
C ASP A 549 -30.59 -29.07 8.49
N VAL A 550 -30.49 -28.24 9.52
CA VAL A 550 -29.57 -28.40 10.65
C VAL A 550 -30.36 -28.45 11.96
N GLY A 551 -30.71 -29.65 12.40
CA GLY A 551 -31.23 -29.91 13.74
C GLY A 551 -32.57 -29.27 14.07
N GLY A 552 -33.47 -29.11 13.09
CA GLY A 552 -34.75 -28.40 13.21
C GLY A 552 -34.66 -26.89 12.97
N GLY A 553 -33.48 -26.39 12.60
CA GLY A 553 -33.22 -25.00 12.26
C GLY A 553 -33.31 -24.02 13.44
N ILE A 554 -33.35 -22.73 13.12
CA ILE A 554 -33.36 -21.62 14.07
C ILE A 554 -34.63 -20.80 13.84
N ALA A 555 -35.47 -20.64 14.87
CA ALA A 555 -36.72 -19.89 14.77
C ALA A 555 -36.54 -18.45 15.26
N GLY A 556 -36.85 -17.49 14.38
CA GLY A 556 -36.54 -16.08 14.56
C GLY A 556 -36.69 -15.32 13.24
N THR A 557 -35.86 -14.30 13.04
CA THR A 557 -35.85 -13.45 11.84
C THR A 557 -34.70 -13.80 10.89
N PHE A 558 -33.49 -14.01 11.40
CA PHE A 558 -32.32 -14.38 10.58
C PHE A 558 -31.14 -14.85 11.44
N VAL A 559 -30.22 -15.57 10.79
CA VAL A 559 -28.85 -15.80 11.27
C VAL A 559 -27.91 -14.86 10.52
N SER A 560 -27.16 -14.02 11.22
CA SER A 560 -26.24 -13.05 10.63
C SER A 560 -24.77 -13.45 10.73
N ALA A 561 -24.42 -14.37 11.63
CA ALA A 561 -23.06 -14.87 11.75
C ALA A 561 -23.01 -16.35 12.14
N LEU A 562 -22.01 -17.04 11.59
CA LEU A 562 -21.67 -18.42 11.90
C LEU A 562 -20.17 -18.47 12.21
N ALA A 563 -19.78 -19.18 13.27
CA ALA A 563 -18.38 -19.40 13.61
C ALA A 563 -18.16 -20.78 14.21
N VAL A 564 -16.97 -21.35 14.00
CA VAL A 564 -16.53 -22.55 14.70
C VAL A 564 -15.79 -22.14 15.97
N HIS A 565 -16.18 -22.73 17.09
CA HIS A 565 -15.51 -22.51 18.38
C HIS A 565 -15.42 -23.83 19.15
N ASP A 566 -14.34 -23.98 19.91
CA ASP A 566 -14.11 -25.13 20.78
C ASP A 566 -14.06 -24.63 22.22
N ASP A 567 -15.05 -25.07 23.00
CA ASP A 567 -15.22 -24.78 24.43
C ASP A 567 -14.63 -25.87 25.34
N GLY A 568 -13.78 -26.74 24.79
CA GLY A 568 -13.15 -27.87 25.46
C GLY A 568 -13.85 -29.21 25.20
N GLY A 569 -15.00 -29.21 24.54
CA GLY A 569 -15.73 -30.40 24.11
C GLY A 569 -15.46 -30.83 22.67
N GLY A 570 -14.54 -30.15 21.98
CA GLY A 570 -14.29 -30.28 20.54
C GLY A 570 -14.98 -29.17 19.73
N PRO A 571 -14.63 -29.02 18.44
CA PRO A 571 -15.18 -27.99 17.58
C PRO A 571 -16.70 -28.09 17.45
N ALA A 572 -17.39 -26.97 17.63
CA ALA A 572 -18.84 -26.84 17.44
C ALA A 572 -19.16 -25.61 16.59
N LEU A 573 -20.30 -25.66 15.90
CA LEU A 573 -20.81 -24.51 15.14
C LEU A 573 -21.64 -23.63 16.06
N TYR A 574 -21.38 -22.33 16.04
CA TYR A 574 -22.14 -21.33 16.77
C TYR A 574 -22.85 -20.42 15.80
N ALA A 575 -24.13 -20.16 16.07
CA ALA A 575 -24.96 -19.26 15.30
C ALA A 575 -25.35 -18.04 16.12
N ALA A 576 -25.27 -16.87 15.50
CA ALA A 576 -25.71 -15.59 16.05
C ALA A 576 -26.64 -14.89 15.07
N GLY A 577 -27.63 -14.18 15.61
CA GLY A 577 -28.60 -13.44 14.81
C GLY A 577 -29.70 -12.84 15.66
N TRP A 578 -30.88 -12.72 15.08
CA TRP A 578 -32.09 -12.29 15.79
C TRP A 578 -33.08 -13.45 15.86
N PHE A 579 -33.07 -14.18 16.98
CA PHE A 579 -33.87 -15.39 17.16
C PHE A 579 -34.11 -15.73 18.64
N SER A 580 -35.13 -16.55 18.89
CA SER A 580 -35.55 -16.93 20.24
C SER A 580 -35.39 -18.42 20.56
N SER A 581 -35.15 -19.26 19.55
CA SER A 581 -34.92 -20.70 19.75
C SER A 581 -34.14 -21.36 18.62
N ALA A 582 -33.44 -22.44 18.93
CA ALA A 582 -32.71 -23.29 17.98
C ALA A 582 -33.03 -24.76 18.27
N GLY A 583 -33.43 -25.53 17.25
CA GLY A 583 -33.84 -26.93 17.39
C GLY A 583 -34.92 -27.17 18.45
N GLY A 584 -35.87 -26.24 18.58
CA GLY A 584 -36.92 -26.27 19.62
C GLY A 584 -36.47 -25.88 21.03
N THR A 585 -35.17 -25.66 21.25
CA THR A 585 -34.62 -25.20 22.54
C THR A 585 -34.64 -23.67 22.60
N SER A 586 -35.15 -23.09 23.70
CA SER A 586 -35.08 -21.64 23.92
C SER A 586 -33.63 -21.18 24.00
N ALA A 587 -33.25 -20.30 23.07
CA ALA A 587 -31.89 -19.78 22.93
C ALA A 587 -31.98 -18.33 22.44
N SER A 588 -31.57 -17.39 23.28
CA SER A 588 -31.67 -15.96 22.97
C SER A 588 -30.47 -15.50 22.14
N ASN A 589 -30.70 -15.37 20.83
CA ASN A 589 -29.80 -14.75 19.83
C ASN A 589 -28.41 -15.39 19.63
N VAL A 590 -28.02 -16.38 20.43
CA VAL A 590 -26.80 -17.18 20.24
C VAL A 590 -27.07 -18.65 20.62
N ALA A 591 -26.67 -19.59 19.78
CA ALA A 591 -26.85 -21.03 19.99
C ALA A 591 -25.63 -21.84 19.52
N ARG A 592 -25.40 -22.99 20.15
CA ARG A 592 -24.31 -23.94 19.87
C ARG A 592 -24.87 -25.23 19.27
N TRP A 593 -24.36 -25.64 18.12
CA TRP A 593 -24.59 -26.93 17.46
C TRP A 593 -23.40 -27.85 17.64
N ASN A 594 -23.60 -28.97 18.32
CA ASN A 594 -22.54 -29.94 18.64
C ASN A 594 -22.35 -31.03 17.57
N GLY A 595 -22.99 -30.89 16.41
CA GLY A 595 -23.06 -31.93 15.38
C GLY A 595 -24.34 -32.77 15.41
N THR A 596 -25.10 -32.74 16.51
CA THR A 596 -26.33 -33.54 16.69
C THR A 596 -27.52 -32.75 17.27
N SER A 597 -27.27 -31.76 18.11
CA SER A 597 -28.29 -30.98 18.81
C SER A 597 -27.86 -29.54 19.04
N TRP A 598 -28.86 -28.64 19.02
CA TRP A 598 -28.70 -27.25 19.42
C TRP A 598 -28.80 -27.11 20.95
N SER A 599 -28.01 -26.19 21.50
CA SER A 599 -28.02 -25.84 22.92
C SER A 599 -27.86 -24.32 23.10
N ALA A 600 -28.46 -23.79 24.15
CA ALA A 600 -28.34 -22.38 24.51
C ALA A 600 -27.02 -22.09 25.25
N LEU A 601 -26.51 -20.87 25.10
CA LEU A 601 -25.37 -20.37 25.88
C LEU A 601 -25.90 -19.63 27.12
N GLY A 602 -26.30 -20.38 28.15
CA GLY A 602 -26.95 -19.83 29.34
C GLY A 602 -28.23 -19.07 28.96
N ALA A 603 -28.39 -17.84 29.46
CA ALA A 603 -29.52 -16.97 29.09
C ALA A 603 -29.37 -16.28 27.72
N GLY A 604 -28.24 -16.47 27.03
CA GLY A 604 -27.91 -15.80 25.77
C GLY A 604 -27.65 -14.29 25.93
N VAL A 605 -27.95 -13.53 24.87
CA VAL A 605 -27.81 -12.07 24.85
C VAL A 605 -29.16 -11.37 24.63
N GLY A 606 -29.31 -10.17 25.18
CA GLY A 606 -30.61 -9.50 25.32
C GLY A 606 -31.21 -8.90 24.04
N ASP A 607 -30.46 -8.84 22.95
CA ASP A 607 -30.88 -8.33 21.64
C ASP A 607 -30.05 -9.00 20.52
N GLN A 608 -30.27 -8.66 19.25
CA GLN A 608 -29.61 -9.27 18.10
C GLN A 608 -28.07 -9.30 18.22
N ALA A 609 -27.51 -10.47 17.92
CA ALA A 609 -26.06 -10.68 17.80
C ALA A 609 -25.66 -10.63 16.32
N THR A 610 -24.68 -9.81 15.97
CA THR A 610 -24.29 -9.53 14.57
C THR A 610 -23.03 -10.27 14.14
N THR A 611 -22.13 -10.62 15.06
CA THR A 611 -20.82 -11.17 14.73
C THR A 611 -20.27 -12.09 15.82
N LEU A 612 -19.44 -13.06 15.42
CA LEU A 612 -18.83 -14.08 16.28
C LEU A 612 -17.34 -14.22 15.95
N CYS A 613 -16.49 -14.33 16.98
CA CYS A 613 -15.06 -14.64 16.79
C CYS A 613 -14.55 -15.54 17.92
N SER A 614 -13.95 -16.67 17.56
CA SER A 614 -13.20 -17.51 18.49
C SER A 614 -11.79 -16.93 18.68
N PHE A 615 -11.45 -16.54 19.90
CA PHE A 615 -10.16 -15.90 20.21
C PHE A 615 -9.69 -16.26 21.62
N ASP A 616 -8.39 -16.40 21.80
CA ASP A 616 -7.75 -16.56 23.10
C ASP A 616 -7.10 -15.23 23.50
N ASP A 617 -7.66 -14.58 24.52
CA ASP A 617 -7.18 -13.30 25.04
C ASP A 617 -6.19 -13.44 26.20
N GLY A 618 -5.57 -14.62 26.34
CA GLY A 618 -4.62 -14.97 27.39
C GLY A 618 -5.25 -15.67 28.60
N GLY A 619 -6.59 -15.74 28.66
CA GLY A 619 -7.34 -16.50 29.67
C GLY A 619 -7.87 -17.84 29.17
N GLY A 620 -7.40 -18.33 28.02
CA GLY A 620 -7.90 -19.50 27.31
C GLY A 620 -8.87 -19.12 26.19
N ARG A 621 -9.07 -20.02 25.22
CA ARG A 621 -9.96 -19.77 24.08
C ARG A 621 -11.39 -19.46 24.52
N ALA A 622 -12.01 -18.46 23.91
CA ALA A 622 -13.37 -18.04 24.19
C ALA A 622 -14.10 -17.58 22.94
N LEU A 623 -15.43 -17.66 22.97
CA LEU A 623 -16.28 -17.10 21.93
C LEU A 623 -16.61 -15.65 22.27
N HIS A 624 -16.23 -14.74 21.38
CA HIS A 624 -16.56 -13.33 21.46
C HIS A 624 -17.75 -13.05 20.57
N VAL A 625 -18.74 -12.36 21.12
CA VAL A 625 -19.99 -12.04 20.47
C VAL A 625 -20.15 -10.53 20.44
N GLY A 626 -20.44 -9.99 19.27
CA GLY A 626 -20.78 -8.58 19.08
C GLY A 626 -22.22 -8.44 18.59
N GLY A 627 -22.90 -7.36 18.94
CA GLY A 627 -24.30 -7.14 18.55
C GLY A 627 -24.92 -5.88 19.13
N ALA A 628 -26.22 -5.70 18.92
CA ALA A 628 -27.02 -4.58 19.45
C ALA A 628 -27.39 -4.73 20.93
N PHE A 629 -27.02 -5.84 21.57
CA PHE A 629 -27.35 -6.13 22.95
C PHE A 629 -26.58 -5.25 23.94
N THR A 630 -27.21 -4.97 25.08
CA THR A 630 -26.57 -4.29 26.23
C THR A 630 -26.32 -5.23 27.41
N THR A 631 -26.89 -6.45 27.36
CA THR A 631 -26.74 -7.47 28.40
C THR A 631 -26.40 -8.84 27.80
N ALA A 632 -25.51 -9.58 28.47
CA ALA A 632 -25.17 -10.97 28.17
C ALA A 632 -25.25 -11.80 29.45
N GLY A 633 -26.00 -12.90 29.43
CA GLY A 633 -26.26 -13.70 30.63
C GLY A 633 -27.01 -12.96 31.75
N GLY A 634 -27.73 -11.88 31.41
CA GLY A 634 -28.39 -10.99 32.38
C GLY A 634 -27.48 -9.96 33.05
N ALA A 635 -26.16 -10.00 32.81
CA ALA A 635 -25.20 -9.01 33.28
C ALA A 635 -24.92 -7.94 32.22
N PRO A 636 -24.44 -6.73 32.59
CA PRO A 636 -24.01 -5.72 31.63
C PRO A 636 -22.95 -6.28 30.67
N GLY A 637 -23.16 -6.09 29.37
CA GLY A 637 -22.28 -6.53 28.30
C GLY A 637 -22.53 -5.63 27.09
N ALA A 638 -22.06 -4.38 27.17
CA ALA A 638 -22.40 -3.35 26.19
C ALA A 638 -21.82 -3.68 24.81
N TYR A 639 -22.69 -4.19 23.93
CA TYR A 639 -22.49 -4.50 22.51
C TYR A 639 -21.41 -5.54 22.16
N VAL A 640 -20.60 -5.95 23.13
CA VAL A 640 -19.60 -7.00 23.01
C VAL A 640 -19.47 -7.77 24.33
N ALA A 641 -19.46 -9.10 24.24
CA ALA A 641 -19.31 -10.00 25.38
C ALA A 641 -18.51 -11.25 25.02
N ARG A 642 -17.96 -11.92 26.04
CA ARG A 642 -17.18 -13.14 25.91
C ARG A 642 -17.85 -14.28 26.67
N TRP A 643 -18.05 -15.40 26.00
CA TRP A 643 -18.48 -16.67 26.56
C TRP A 643 -17.27 -17.59 26.78
N ARG A 644 -17.07 -18.02 28.03
CA ARG A 644 -16.00 -18.95 28.41
C ARG A 644 -16.48 -19.83 29.56
N ASN A 645 -16.19 -21.13 29.48
CA ASN A 645 -16.45 -22.09 30.57
C ASN A 645 -17.88 -22.03 31.13
N GLY A 646 -18.89 -21.88 30.26
CA GLY A 646 -20.28 -21.82 30.67
C GLY A 646 -20.76 -20.46 31.22
N ALA A 647 -19.95 -19.40 31.14
CA ALA A 647 -20.28 -18.10 31.71
C ALA A 647 -20.05 -16.94 30.72
N TRP A 648 -20.93 -15.94 30.81
CA TRP A 648 -20.80 -14.65 30.11
C TRP A 648 -19.98 -13.65 30.93
N SER A 649 -19.15 -12.86 30.25
CA SER A 649 -18.39 -11.76 30.85
C SER A 649 -18.26 -10.59 29.86
N ALA A 650 -18.24 -9.36 30.37
CA ALA A 650 -18.00 -8.16 29.56
C ALA A 650 -16.51 -8.02 29.20
N LEU A 651 -16.22 -7.30 28.10
CA LEU A 651 -14.86 -6.88 27.76
C LEU A 651 -14.63 -5.43 28.21
N GLY A 652 -14.09 -5.27 29.42
CA GLY A 652 -13.90 -3.95 30.02
C GLY A 652 -15.23 -3.21 30.16
N ALA A 653 -15.27 -1.95 29.72
CA ALA A 653 -16.49 -1.13 29.71
C ALA A 653 -17.45 -1.43 28.52
N GLY A 654 -17.06 -2.31 27.59
CA GLY A 654 -17.79 -2.55 26.34
C GLY A 654 -17.62 -1.44 25.30
N LEU A 655 -18.52 -1.38 24.32
CA LEU A 655 -18.52 -0.38 23.23
C LEU A 655 -19.67 0.64 23.43
N SER A 656 -19.73 1.72 22.64
CA SER A 656 -20.89 2.66 22.69
C SER A 656 -22.01 2.35 21.69
N ALA A 657 -21.73 1.54 20.67
CA ALA A 657 -22.72 1.05 19.72
C ALA A 657 -22.30 -0.33 19.20
N PHE A 658 -23.12 -0.92 18.32
CA PHE A 658 -22.92 -2.30 17.89
C PHE A 658 -21.78 -2.48 16.87
N PRO A 659 -20.95 -3.51 17.06
CA PRO A 659 -19.94 -3.91 16.09
C PRO A 659 -20.55 -4.69 14.92
N PHE A 660 -19.88 -4.65 13.77
CA PHE A 660 -20.25 -5.44 12.59
C PHE A 660 -19.32 -6.62 12.33
N ALA A 661 -18.04 -6.49 12.69
CA ALA A 661 -17.08 -7.58 12.54
C ALA A 661 -16.10 -7.63 13.71
N LEU A 662 -15.76 -8.86 14.09
CA LEU A 662 -14.73 -9.23 15.04
C LEU A 662 -13.71 -10.14 14.35
N LEU A 663 -12.42 -9.93 14.61
CA LEU A 663 -11.36 -10.77 14.06
C LEU A 663 -10.15 -10.84 15.01
N ALA A 664 -9.61 -12.03 15.20
CA ALA A 664 -8.30 -12.20 15.81
C ALA A 664 -7.19 -11.88 14.79
N HIS A 665 -6.27 -10.98 15.15
CA HIS A 665 -5.19 -10.55 14.26
C HIS A 665 -3.92 -10.24 15.06
N ASP A 666 -2.77 -10.63 14.54
CA ASP A 666 -1.45 -10.27 15.07
C ASP A 666 -0.84 -9.18 14.20
N ASP A 667 -0.66 -7.99 14.79
CA ASP A 667 -0.10 -6.80 14.13
C ASP A 667 1.43 -6.84 14.01
N GLY A 668 2.07 -7.89 14.54
CA GLY A 668 3.51 -8.06 14.52
C GLY A 668 4.25 -7.12 15.48
N ALA A 669 3.55 -6.45 16.41
CA ALA A 669 4.17 -5.56 17.40
C ALA A 669 4.76 -6.31 18.62
N GLY A 670 4.85 -7.64 18.56
CA GLY A 670 5.44 -8.48 19.62
C GLY A 670 4.51 -8.82 20.78
N GLY A 671 3.28 -8.27 20.80
CA GLY A 671 2.25 -8.57 21.80
C GLY A 671 1.42 -9.82 21.53
N GLY A 672 1.65 -10.51 20.39
CA GLY A 672 0.81 -11.61 19.94
C GLY A 672 -0.55 -11.16 19.36
N PRO A 673 -1.42 -12.12 18.99
CA PRO A 673 -2.71 -11.82 18.41
C PRO A 673 -3.61 -11.09 19.42
N ALA A 674 -4.40 -10.17 18.90
CA ALA A 674 -5.41 -9.41 19.64
C ALA A 674 -6.76 -9.49 18.94
N LEU A 675 -7.83 -9.18 19.66
CA LEU A 675 -9.17 -9.10 19.08
C LEU A 675 -9.38 -7.70 18.50
N TYR A 676 -9.63 -7.63 17.20
CA TYR A 676 -9.99 -6.41 16.50
C TYR A 676 -11.50 -6.36 16.27
N VAL A 677 -12.05 -5.16 16.36
CA VAL A 677 -13.47 -4.90 16.19
C VAL A 677 -13.68 -3.68 15.31
N THR A 678 -14.65 -3.74 14.41
CA THR A 678 -15.09 -2.58 13.62
C THR A 678 -16.61 -2.49 13.62
N GLY A 679 -17.17 -1.28 13.51
CA GLY A 679 -18.61 -1.06 13.49
C GLY A 679 -19.03 0.39 13.64
N ALA A 680 -20.29 0.63 13.99
CA ALA A 680 -20.87 1.98 14.09
C ALA A 680 -20.57 2.70 15.43
N PHE A 681 -19.62 2.19 16.22
CA PHE A 681 -19.38 2.66 17.58
C PHE A 681 -18.38 3.81 17.68
N SER A 682 -18.55 4.61 18.72
CA SER A 682 -17.47 5.32 19.42
C SER A 682 -17.13 4.56 20.71
N VAL A 683 -16.13 4.91 21.50
CA VAL A 683 -15.91 4.28 22.83
C VAL A 683 -16.24 5.30 23.92
N ASN A 684 -16.89 4.86 24.99
CA ASN A 684 -17.23 5.71 26.15
C ASN A 684 -16.03 5.83 27.11
N GLY A 685 -15.68 7.05 27.55
CA GLY A 685 -14.85 7.27 28.75
C GLY A 685 -13.34 7.57 28.58
N GLY A 686 -12.80 7.72 27.37
CA GLY A 686 -11.40 8.15 27.14
C GLY A 686 -10.92 7.94 25.71
N ALA A 687 -10.18 8.92 25.17
CA ALA A 687 -9.62 9.06 23.79
C ALA A 687 -10.48 8.50 22.64
N ALA A 688 -11.06 9.41 21.83
CA ALA A 688 -11.92 9.13 20.68
C ALA A 688 -11.43 7.95 19.81
N VAL A 689 -12.13 6.82 19.88
CA VAL A 689 -11.93 5.68 19.00
C VAL A 689 -13.02 5.70 17.93
N GLU A 690 -12.66 6.00 16.69
CA GLU A 690 -13.60 6.06 15.57
C GLU A 690 -13.76 4.67 14.94
N ARG A 691 -14.81 3.91 15.33
CA ARG A 691 -15.37 2.80 14.53
C ARG A 691 -14.44 1.60 14.24
N ILE A 692 -13.24 1.56 14.83
CA ILE A 692 -12.34 0.41 14.85
C ILE A 692 -11.44 0.42 16.09
N ALA A 693 -11.27 -0.73 16.75
CA ALA A 693 -10.48 -0.87 17.97
C ALA A 693 -9.80 -2.24 18.07
N ARG A 694 -8.77 -2.32 18.92
CA ARG A 694 -8.04 -3.54 19.33
C ARG A 694 -8.23 -3.77 20.82
N TRP A 695 -8.59 -4.98 21.22
CA TRP A 695 -8.61 -5.45 22.61
C TRP A 695 -7.34 -6.23 22.91
N ASN A 696 -6.58 -5.77 23.90
CA ASN A 696 -5.30 -6.36 24.29
C ASN A 696 -5.40 -7.35 25.47
N GLY A 697 -6.61 -7.79 25.82
CA GLY A 697 -6.86 -8.60 27.02
C GLY A 697 -7.32 -7.80 28.24
N SER A 698 -7.11 -6.47 28.24
CA SER A 698 -7.46 -5.60 29.38
C SER A 698 -8.18 -4.30 28.99
N ALA A 699 -7.88 -3.73 27.83
CA ALA A 699 -8.43 -2.47 27.37
C ALA A 699 -8.62 -2.44 25.85
N TRP A 700 -9.60 -1.64 25.42
CA TRP A 700 -9.80 -1.28 24.02
C TRP A 700 -8.92 -0.08 23.66
N THR A 701 -8.16 -0.19 22.56
CA THR A 701 -7.32 0.89 22.03
C THR A 701 -7.65 1.20 20.57
N PRO A 702 -7.66 2.47 20.15
CA PRO A 702 -7.90 2.86 18.76
C PRO A 702 -6.76 2.44 17.83
N LEU A 703 -7.09 2.34 16.54
CA LEU A 703 -6.09 2.24 15.46
C LEU A 703 -5.90 3.62 14.81
N GLY A 704 -4.93 4.38 15.30
CA GLY A 704 -4.69 5.75 14.86
C GLY A 704 -5.94 6.62 15.03
N ALA A 705 -6.32 7.38 13.99
CA ALA A 705 -7.54 8.18 13.97
C ALA A 705 -8.83 7.37 13.65
N GLY A 706 -8.74 6.05 13.43
CA GLY A 706 -9.89 5.19 13.15
C GLY A 706 -10.51 5.36 11.76
N LEU A 707 -11.80 5.08 11.63
CA LEU A 707 -12.58 5.09 10.39
C LEU A 707 -13.70 6.13 10.42
N GLY A 708 -13.80 6.94 9.37
CA GLY A 708 -14.87 7.93 9.20
C GLY A 708 -16.18 7.35 8.67
N TYR A 709 -17.20 8.21 8.59
CA TYR A 709 -18.55 7.89 8.10
C TYR A 709 -19.21 6.70 8.83
N ASN A 710 -19.72 5.68 8.15
CA ASN A 710 -20.45 4.55 8.75
C ASN A 710 -19.54 3.39 9.23
N GLY A 711 -18.21 3.55 9.18
CA GLY A 711 -17.26 2.57 9.72
C GLY A 711 -17.10 1.30 8.87
N GLY A 712 -16.40 0.31 9.43
CA GLY A 712 -16.14 -0.97 8.79
C GLY A 712 -17.27 -1.98 8.98
N ARG A 713 -17.41 -2.88 8.01
CA ARG A 713 -18.38 -3.99 7.95
C ARG A 713 -17.70 -5.36 7.92
N ALA A 714 -16.47 -5.43 7.42
CA ALA A 714 -15.69 -6.66 7.29
C ALA A 714 -14.24 -6.45 7.72
N LEU A 715 -13.64 -7.51 8.27
CA LEU A 715 -12.23 -7.59 8.62
C LEU A 715 -11.60 -8.84 8.00
N ALA A 716 -10.36 -8.74 7.54
CA ALA A 716 -9.55 -9.89 7.14
C ALA A 716 -8.10 -9.72 7.57
N SER A 717 -7.44 -10.82 7.93
CA SER A 717 -6.01 -10.86 8.27
C SER A 717 -5.30 -11.57 7.12
N VAL A 718 -4.42 -10.88 6.40
CA VAL A 718 -3.81 -11.40 5.17
C VAL A 718 -2.29 -11.35 5.28
N HIS A 719 -1.65 -12.50 5.10
CA HIS A 719 -0.22 -12.54 4.85
C HIS A 719 0.03 -12.17 3.39
N ASP A 720 0.61 -10.99 3.15
CA ASP A 720 0.88 -10.49 1.80
C ASP A 720 2.16 -11.07 1.19
N GLY A 721 2.69 -12.15 1.75
CA GLY A 721 3.95 -12.77 1.33
C GLY A 721 5.19 -11.92 1.62
N THR A 722 5.06 -10.77 2.28
CA THR A 722 6.21 -10.02 2.80
C THR A 722 6.56 -10.54 4.20
N SER A 723 7.80 -10.34 4.64
CA SER A 723 8.24 -10.72 6.00
C SER A 723 7.71 -9.78 7.08
N ALA A 724 6.82 -8.85 6.73
CA ALA A 724 5.94 -8.17 7.68
C ALA A 724 4.83 -9.15 8.08
N GLY A 725 4.36 -9.14 9.32
CA GLY A 725 3.28 -10.03 9.75
C GLY A 725 2.02 -9.91 8.87
N ALA A 726 0.97 -10.68 9.14
CA ALA A 726 -0.29 -10.46 8.43
C ALA A 726 -0.71 -8.99 8.54
N SER A 727 -1.27 -8.40 7.48
CA SER A 727 -1.89 -7.08 7.53
C SER A 727 -3.39 -7.21 7.79
N LEU A 728 -3.96 -6.24 8.50
CA LEU A 728 -5.40 -6.17 8.72
C LEU A 728 -6.06 -5.37 7.61
N PHE A 729 -6.94 -6.01 6.84
CA PHE A 729 -7.82 -5.36 5.88
C PHE A 729 -9.16 -5.06 6.51
N VAL A 730 -9.70 -3.89 6.19
CA VAL A 730 -11.01 -3.44 6.63
C VAL A 730 -11.80 -3.00 5.41
N GLY A 731 -13.03 -3.47 5.30
CA GLY A 731 -13.96 -3.14 4.24
C GLY A 731 -15.24 -2.62 4.85
N GLY A 732 -15.89 -1.65 4.25
CA GLY A 732 -17.12 -1.12 4.83
C GLY A 732 -17.69 0.06 4.07
N GLU A 733 -18.44 0.89 4.78
CA GLU A 733 -19.07 2.10 4.23
C GLU A 733 -18.22 3.35 4.49
N PHE A 734 -17.09 3.22 5.18
CA PHE A 734 -16.21 4.35 5.47
C PHE A 734 -15.59 4.94 4.20
N THR A 735 -15.41 6.27 4.24
CA THR A 735 -14.76 7.04 3.17
C THR A 735 -13.39 7.61 3.60
N THR A 736 -13.00 7.35 4.85
CA THR A 736 -11.70 7.72 5.41
C THR A 736 -11.19 6.67 6.39
N ALA A 737 -9.87 6.48 6.43
CA ALA A 737 -9.16 5.64 7.38
C ALA A 737 -7.88 6.37 7.84
N GLY A 738 -7.64 6.45 9.15
CA GLY A 738 -6.49 7.17 9.69
C GLY A 738 -6.48 8.67 9.37
N GLY A 739 -7.67 9.26 9.16
CA GLY A 739 -7.81 10.66 8.74
C GLY A 739 -7.51 10.91 7.25
N GLN A 740 -7.19 9.86 6.47
CA GLN A 740 -6.97 9.95 5.03
C GLN A 740 -8.18 9.39 4.27
N GLN A 741 -8.44 9.88 3.05
CA GLN A 741 -9.47 9.30 2.20
C GLN A 741 -9.17 7.83 1.89
N SER A 742 -10.24 7.04 1.85
CA SER A 742 -10.20 5.63 1.49
C SER A 742 -11.53 5.27 0.83
N SER A 743 -11.48 4.57 -0.30
CA SER A 743 -12.69 4.20 -1.02
C SER A 743 -13.19 2.82 -0.58
N TYR A 744 -13.85 2.77 0.58
CA TYR A 744 -14.54 1.61 1.16
C TYR A 744 -13.65 0.41 1.55
N VAL A 745 -12.33 0.56 1.45
CA VAL A 745 -11.35 -0.44 1.86
C VAL A 745 -10.08 0.23 2.39
N ALA A 746 -9.54 -0.28 3.49
CA ALA A 746 -8.30 0.18 4.08
C ALA A 746 -7.47 -1.00 4.56
N ARG A 747 -6.17 -0.79 4.66
CA ARG A 747 -5.23 -1.75 5.21
C ARG A 747 -4.43 -1.11 6.33
N TRP A 748 -4.47 -1.73 7.49
CA TRP A 748 -3.57 -1.45 8.59
C TRP A 748 -2.36 -2.37 8.47
N ARG A 749 -1.22 -1.77 8.14
CA ARG A 749 0.03 -2.50 7.93
C ARG A 749 0.57 -2.98 9.27
N SER A 750 0.91 -4.26 9.30
CA SER A 750 1.77 -4.84 10.33
C SER A 750 3.14 -4.20 10.29
N CYS A 751 3.84 -4.24 11.42
CA CYS A 751 5.27 -4.03 11.37
C CYS A 751 5.91 -5.04 10.41
N ALA A 752 6.93 -4.60 9.67
CA ALA A 752 7.95 -5.51 9.17
C ALA A 752 8.43 -6.31 10.38
N SER A 753 7.85 -7.50 10.58
CA SER A 753 8.19 -8.32 11.70
C SER A 753 9.65 -8.66 11.52
N GLY A 754 10.37 -8.54 12.63
CA GLY A 754 11.56 -9.31 12.77
C GLY A 754 11.29 -10.82 12.52
N PRO A 755 12.33 -11.63 12.68
CA PRO A 755 12.33 -13.07 12.45
C PRO A 755 11.04 -13.80 12.91
N ALA A 756 10.39 -14.55 12.01
CA ALA A 756 9.15 -15.28 12.31
C ALA A 756 9.45 -16.62 13.02
N GLU A 757 8.99 -16.79 14.27
CA GLU A 757 9.14 -18.03 15.04
C GLU A 757 8.14 -19.11 14.61
N TYR A 758 8.58 -20.35 14.48
CA TYR A 758 7.75 -21.50 14.08
C TYR A 758 8.29 -22.83 14.65
N CYS A 759 7.55 -23.93 14.43
CA CYS A 759 7.92 -25.29 14.86
C CYS A 759 8.07 -25.44 16.38
N PHE A 760 6.94 -25.32 17.08
CA PHE A 760 6.87 -25.42 18.53
C PHE A 760 6.67 -26.87 18.97
N GLY A 761 7.32 -27.25 20.08
CA GLY A 761 7.20 -28.58 20.69
C GLY A 761 5.99 -28.72 21.61
N ASP A 762 4.96 -27.89 21.47
CA ASP A 762 3.81 -27.87 22.38
C ASP A 762 2.65 -28.79 21.95
N GLY A 763 2.78 -29.41 20.77
CA GLY A 763 1.81 -30.37 20.24
C GLY A 763 0.49 -29.77 19.75
N ALA A 764 0.36 -28.43 19.67
CA ALA A 764 -0.89 -27.78 19.27
C ALA A 764 -1.14 -27.82 17.76
N LEU A 765 -0.07 -27.78 16.95
CA LEU A 765 -0.13 -27.77 15.47
C LEU A 765 0.99 -28.58 14.81
N GLY A 766 2.05 -28.96 15.54
CA GLY A 766 3.28 -29.57 15.04
C GLY A 766 3.36 -31.10 15.18
N ALA A 767 4.46 -31.69 14.69
CA ALA A 767 4.76 -33.11 14.89
C ALA A 767 4.88 -33.42 16.40
N ALA A 768 4.47 -34.63 16.80
CA ALA A 768 4.60 -35.05 18.19
C ALA A 768 6.08 -35.07 18.61
N CYS A 769 6.36 -34.52 19.79
CA CYS A 769 7.70 -34.59 20.36
C CYS A 769 8.12 -36.06 20.58
N PRO A 770 9.39 -36.43 20.33
CA PRO A 770 9.83 -37.82 20.18
C PRO A 770 9.48 -38.76 21.34
N CYS A 771 9.29 -38.23 22.55
CA CYS A 771 9.06 -39.00 23.77
C CYS A 771 7.87 -38.47 24.59
N GLY A 772 6.94 -37.73 23.95
CA GLY A 772 5.81 -37.09 24.64
C GLY A 772 6.22 -35.93 25.55
N ASN A 773 7.47 -35.47 25.44
CA ASN A 773 8.04 -34.33 26.16
C ASN A 773 7.60 -32.99 25.55
N THR A 774 6.28 -32.77 25.47
CA THR A 774 5.74 -31.52 24.95
C THR A 774 6.06 -30.36 25.89
N SER A 775 6.44 -29.21 25.32
CA SER A 775 6.52 -27.96 26.07
C SER A 775 5.12 -27.41 26.37
N ALA A 776 5.03 -26.43 27.26
CA ALA A 776 3.74 -25.84 27.60
C ALA A 776 3.14 -25.12 26.38
N VAL A 777 1.82 -25.30 26.17
CA VAL A 777 1.09 -24.63 25.08
C VAL A 777 1.28 -23.12 25.15
N GLY A 778 1.73 -22.52 24.05
CA GLY A 778 2.01 -21.08 23.97
C GLY A 778 3.38 -20.65 24.49
N GLN A 779 4.23 -21.57 24.97
CA GLN A 779 5.62 -21.28 25.35
C GLN A 779 6.50 -20.89 24.14
N ARG A 780 6.06 -21.23 22.92
CA ARG A 780 6.76 -20.92 21.65
C ARG A 780 8.20 -21.46 21.61
N ALA A 781 8.44 -22.60 22.25
CA ALA A 781 9.73 -23.25 22.38
C ALA A 781 9.75 -24.63 21.72
N GLY A 782 10.92 -25.27 21.65
CA GLY A 782 11.06 -26.67 21.22
C GLY A 782 10.48 -27.67 22.24
N CYS A 783 10.74 -28.95 22.05
CA CYS A 783 10.33 -29.99 23.01
C CYS A 783 11.07 -29.82 24.35
N ALA A 784 10.43 -30.22 25.44
CA ALA A 784 10.98 -30.09 26.79
C ALA A 784 12.28 -30.90 26.94
N ASN A 785 13.30 -30.30 27.56
CA ASN A 785 14.59 -30.93 27.84
C ASN A 785 14.65 -31.47 29.28
N SER A 786 15.83 -31.96 29.71
CA SER A 786 16.03 -32.54 31.05
C SER A 786 15.74 -31.61 32.23
N THR A 787 15.54 -30.31 32.00
CA THR A 787 15.11 -29.35 33.03
C THR A 787 13.60 -29.14 33.08
N GLY A 788 12.84 -29.80 32.20
CA GLY A 788 11.39 -29.62 32.06
C GLY A 788 10.96 -28.42 31.21
N GLN A 789 11.91 -27.64 30.68
CA GLN A 789 11.64 -26.49 29.79
C GLN A 789 11.99 -26.80 28.33
N GLY A 790 11.29 -26.19 27.39
CA GLY A 790 11.65 -26.25 25.97
C GLY A 790 12.70 -25.20 25.64
N GLY A 791 13.79 -25.57 24.97
CA GLY A 791 14.73 -24.56 24.48
C GLY A 791 14.05 -23.64 23.47
N ARG A 792 14.23 -22.33 23.57
CA ARG A 792 13.68 -21.34 22.63
C ARG A 792 14.78 -20.60 21.89
N ILE A 793 14.61 -20.37 20.60
CA ILE A 793 15.40 -19.41 19.81
C ILE A 793 14.50 -18.27 19.37
N ALA A 794 15.00 -17.06 19.54
CA ALA A 794 14.43 -15.83 19.03
C ALA A 794 15.51 -15.08 18.25
N ALA A 795 15.10 -14.16 17.40
CA ALA A 795 16.06 -13.34 16.68
C ALA A 795 15.63 -11.87 16.63
N SER A 796 16.62 -11.00 16.71
CA SER A 796 16.46 -9.55 16.89
C SER A 796 17.53 -8.79 16.11
N GLY A 797 17.26 -7.52 15.77
CA GLY A 797 18.17 -6.72 14.94
C GLY A 797 17.76 -6.68 13.47
N VAL A 798 18.64 -6.16 12.61
CA VAL A 798 18.39 -5.95 11.18
C VAL A 798 19.05 -7.04 10.35
N ALA A 799 18.25 -7.82 9.63
CA ALA A 799 18.72 -8.82 8.67
C ALA A 799 18.92 -8.20 7.28
N SER A 800 19.96 -7.39 7.13
CA SER A 800 20.39 -6.80 5.85
C SER A 800 21.73 -7.39 5.44
N VAL A 801 21.94 -7.62 4.15
CA VAL A 801 23.26 -8.07 3.67
C VAL A 801 24.28 -6.93 3.75
N GLY A 802 23.87 -5.68 3.52
CA GLY A 802 24.70 -4.48 3.65
C GLY A 802 24.87 -3.92 5.08
N ALA A 803 23.95 -4.23 6.00
CA ALA A 803 23.96 -3.70 7.37
C ALA A 803 23.46 -4.74 8.41
N ASP A 804 24.06 -5.93 8.41
CA ASP A 804 23.67 -7.03 9.28
C ASP A 804 23.93 -6.74 10.77
N THR A 805 22.86 -6.63 11.54
CA THR A 805 22.89 -6.57 13.01
C THR A 805 22.05 -7.68 13.64
N LEU A 806 21.72 -8.72 12.87
CA LEU A 806 20.89 -9.83 13.34
C LEU A 806 21.61 -10.63 14.43
N VAL A 807 20.93 -10.80 15.56
CA VAL A 807 21.34 -11.66 16.67
C VAL A 807 20.33 -12.78 16.83
N LEU A 808 20.82 -14.01 16.85
CA LEU A 808 20.10 -15.21 17.21
C LEU A 808 20.37 -15.49 18.70
N ALA A 809 19.34 -15.47 19.53
CA ALA A 809 19.46 -15.69 20.96
C ALA A 809 18.63 -16.91 21.39
N THR A 810 19.22 -17.78 22.19
CA THR A 810 18.52 -18.89 22.83
C THR A 810 18.23 -18.61 24.29
N SER A 811 17.17 -19.25 24.79
CA SER A 811 16.81 -19.30 26.21
C SER A 811 16.36 -20.72 26.57
N GLU A 812 16.33 -21.03 27.86
CA GLU A 812 15.79 -22.29 28.42
C GLU A 812 16.51 -23.57 27.95
N ALA A 813 17.72 -23.44 27.41
CA ALA A 813 18.64 -24.56 27.25
C ALA A 813 19.26 -24.92 28.63
N PRO A 814 19.73 -26.16 28.86
CA PRO A 814 20.42 -26.49 30.09
C PRO A 814 21.65 -25.57 30.33
N SER A 815 21.86 -25.17 31.58
CA SER A 815 23.01 -24.32 31.93
C SER A 815 24.32 -25.05 31.65
N ASN A 816 25.32 -24.34 31.11
CA ASN A 816 26.60 -24.86 30.63
C ASN A 816 26.52 -25.81 29.42
N ALA A 817 25.35 -26.00 28.81
CA ALA A 817 25.23 -26.74 27.56
C ALA A 817 25.95 -26.01 26.43
N THR A 818 26.62 -26.77 25.56
CA THR A 818 27.11 -26.24 24.29
C THR A 818 25.93 -26.08 23.33
N VAL A 819 25.69 -24.85 22.85
CA VAL A 819 24.64 -24.49 21.90
C VAL A 819 25.26 -24.26 20.52
N LEU A 820 24.74 -24.94 19.51
CA LEU A 820 25.14 -24.87 18.12
C LEU A 820 24.05 -24.15 17.31
N PHE A 821 24.38 -23.01 16.73
CA PHE A 821 23.47 -22.25 15.86
C PHE A 821 23.61 -22.73 14.41
N LEU A 822 22.49 -23.09 13.81
CA LEU A 822 22.41 -23.58 12.44
C LEU A 822 21.51 -22.69 11.59
N GLN A 823 21.83 -22.62 10.31
CA GLN A 823 21.03 -22.02 9.26
C GLN A 823 20.60 -23.11 8.27
N GLY A 824 19.35 -23.06 7.81
CA GLY A 824 18.83 -23.86 6.70
C GLY A 824 18.24 -22.98 5.61
N ALA A 825 18.16 -23.52 4.39
CA ALA A 825 17.52 -22.87 3.24
C ALA A 825 16.03 -23.20 3.14
N GLU A 826 15.59 -24.28 3.78
CA GLU A 826 14.23 -24.79 3.71
C GLU A 826 13.63 -24.94 5.10
N VAL A 827 12.32 -25.12 5.13
CA VAL A 827 11.55 -25.38 6.34
C VAL A 827 11.21 -26.87 6.36
N GLU A 828 11.62 -27.58 7.41
CA GLU A 828 11.39 -29.02 7.52
C GLU A 828 9.91 -29.33 7.78
N ASN A 829 9.34 -30.29 7.05
CA ASN A 829 7.96 -30.76 7.21
C ASN A 829 6.92 -29.61 7.26
N GLY A 830 7.04 -28.64 6.36
CA GLY A 830 6.13 -27.49 6.29
C GLY A 830 6.12 -26.58 7.53
N GLY A 831 7.09 -26.75 8.44
CA GLY A 831 7.21 -25.99 9.69
C GLY A 831 6.66 -26.72 10.90
N LEU A 832 6.17 -27.94 10.72
CA LEU A 832 5.69 -28.80 11.80
C LEU A 832 6.84 -29.58 12.47
N GLY A 833 8.00 -29.64 11.82
CA GLY A 833 9.20 -30.32 12.29
C GLY A 833 9.18 -31.83 12.12
N ALA A 834 10.35 -32.45 12.22
CA ALA A 834 10.55 -33.90 12.19
C ALA A 834 11.30 -34.37 13.45
N PRO A 835 10.93 -35.50 14.07
CA PRO A 835 11.63 -36.04 15.24
C PRO A 835 13.16 -36.19 15.02
N LEU A 836 13.96 -35.56 15.88
CA LEU A 836 15.43 -35.68 15.86
C LEU A 836 15.98 -35.54 17.28
N GLY A 837 16.68 -36.58 17.77
CA GLY A 837 17.15 -36.62 19.15
C GLY A 837 15.98 -36.52 20.13
N ASP A 838 16.09 -35.67 21.15
CA ASP A 838 15.00 -35.42 22.11
C ASP A 838 14.00 -34.33 21.64
N GLY A 839 14.17 -33.79 20.42
CA GLY A 839 13.38 -32.64 19.93
C GLY A 839 12.90 -32.78 18.48
N LEU A 840 12.55 -31.64 17.88
CA LEU A 840 12.12 -31.56 16.48
C LEU A 840 13.15 -30.78 15.64
N LEU A 841 13.56 -31.35 14.51
CA LEU A 841 14.26 -30.64 13.44
C LEU A 841 13.26 -29.79 12.67
N CYS A 842 13.49 -28.47 12.62
CA CYS A 842 12.57 -27.50 12.04
C CYS A 842 13.11 -26.81 10.79
N ILE A 843 14.40 -27.01 10.50
CA ILE A 843 15.10 -26.41 9.36
C ILE A 843 15.62 -27.53 8.44
N GLY A 844 15.57 -27.28 7.13
CA GLY A 844 15.93 -28.23 6.09
C GLY A 844 16.86 -27.65 5.03
N GLY A 845 17.12 -28.47 4.00
CA GLY A 845 18.07 -28.15 2.93
C GLY A 845 19.54 -28.22 3.36
N ALA A 846 20.41 -27.54 2.63
CA ALA A 846 21.83 -27.46 2.96
C ALA A 846 22.04 -26.67 4.27
N LEU A 847 22.38 -27.37 5.35
CA LEU A 847 22.58 -26.76 6.66
C LEU A 847 23.97 -26.11 6.78
N VAL A 848 24.01 -24.87 7.25
CA VAL A 848 25.23 -24.11 7.50
C VAL A 848 25.42 -23.94 9.01
N ARG A 849 26.59 -24.31 9.51
CA ARG A 849 26.98 -24.08 10.92
C ARG A 849 27.48 -22.66 11.12
N LEU A 850 26.68 -21.86 11.81
CA LEU A 850 27.02 -20.47 12.12
C LEU A 850 28.10 -20.39 13.20
N GLY A 851 27.83 -20.98 14.37
CA GLY A 851 28.76 -20.93 15.49
C GLY A 851 28.33 -21.81 16.66
N THR A 852 29.21 -21.92 17.65
CA THR A 852 28.96 -22.70 18.87
C THR A 852 29.23 -21.81 20.08
N LYS A 853 28.32 -21.79 21.03
CA LYS A 853 28.35 -20.87 22.17
C LYS A 853 27.93 -21.60 23.45
N PRO A 854 28.58 -21.33 24.59
CA PRO A 854 28.15 -21.89 25.86
C PRO A 854 26.84 -21.24 26.31
N SER A 855 25.93 -22.06 26.85
CA SER A 855 24.71 -21.60 27.52
C SER A 855 25.06 -21.09 28.91
N ALA A 856 25.00 -19.80 29.15
CA ALA A 856 25.19 -19.18 30.47
C ALA A 856 23.82 -18.85 31.07
N GLY A 857 23.49 -19.43 32.24
CA GLY A 857 22.19 -19.23 32.88
C GLY A 857 21.00 -19.69 32.02
N GLY A 858 21.24 -20.62 31.09
CA GLY A 858 20.24 -21.14 30.16
C GLY A 858 20.11 -20.37 28.84
N ALA A 859 20.93 -19.35 28.60
CA ALA A 859 20.90 -18.55 27.39
C ALA A 859 22.25 -18.57 26.63
N ALA A 860 22.19 -18.52 25.30
CA ALA A 860 23.34 -18.34 24.43
C ALA A 860 22.98 -17.41 23.27
N GLN A 861 23.95 -16.80 22.59
CA GLN A 861 23.67 -15.94 21.44
C GLN A 861 24.77 -15.98 20.38
N TYR A 862 24.38 -15.75 19.12
CA TYR A 862 25.27 -15.58 17.98
C TYR A 862 24.77 -14.42 17.09
N PRO A 863 25.63 -13.48 16.65
CA PRO A 863 27.06 -13.39 16.91
C PRO A 863 27.39 -12.78 18.29
N LEU A 864 28.59 -13.07 18.80
CA LEU A 864 29.26 -12.32 19.86
C LEU A 864 30.30 -11.37 19.25
N ALA A 865 30.79 -10.42 20.05
CA ALA A 865 31.90 -9.55 19.62
C ALA A 865 33.09 -10.38 19.10
N GLY A 866 33.49 -10.13 17.85
CA GLY A 866 34.55 -10.86 17.15
C GLY A 866 34.08 -12.01 16.26
N ASP A 867 32.82 -12.44 16.33
CA ASP A 867 32.26 -13.36 15.33
C ASP A 867 31.91 -12.60 14.04
N PRO A 868 31.96 -13.27 12.87
CA PRO A 868 31.31 -12.76 11.67
C PRO A 868 29.79 -12.61 11.89
N SER A 869 29.18 -11.64 11.22
CA SER A 869 27.74 -11.46 11.24
C SER A 869 27.01 -12.67 10.63
N VAL A 870 25.70 -12.79 10.86
CA VAL A 870 24.92 -13.95 10.40
C VAL A 870 24.88 -14.04 8.87
N SER A 871 24.77 -12.91 8.15
CA SER A 871 24.83 -12.85 6.68
C SER A 871 26.17 -13.32 6.15
N VAL A 872 27.27 -12.84 6.76
CA VAL A 872 28.64 -13.15 6.34
C VAL A 872 28.94 -14.61 6.60
N ARG A 873 28.63 -15.12 7.80
CA ARG A 873 28.87 -16.52 8.14
C ARG A 873 27.95 -17.46 7.37
N GLY A 874 26.71 -17.06 7.18
CA GLY A 874 25.66 -17.83 6.51
C GLY A 874 25.75 -17.80 4.98
N GLY A 875 26.64 -16.99 4.40
CA GLY A 875 26.76 -16.83 2.95
C GLY A 875 25.45 -16.36 2.30
N VAL A 876 24.83 -15.35 2.90
CA VAL A 876 23.45 -14.98 2.56
C VAL A 876 23.39 -13.94 1.43
N SER A 877 22.51 -14.16 0.47
CA SER A 877 22.24 -13.23 -0.63
C SER A 877 21.03 -12.34 -0.34
N ALA A 878 21.05 -11.10 -0.82
CA ALA A 878 19.94 -10.17 -0.68
C ALA A 878 18.66 -10.73 -1.31
N GLY A 879 17.52 -10.52 -0.66
CA GLY A 879 16.22 -11.05 -1.05
C GLY A 879 15.95 -12.50 -0.63
N SER A 880 16.97 -13.26 -0.20
CA SER A 880 16.81 -14.66 0.18
C SER A 880 16.13 -14.82 1.55
N VAL A 881 15.46 -15.96 1.75
CA VAL A 881 14.87 -16.33 3.03
C VAL A 881 15.69 -17.48 3.63
N ARG A 882 16.02 -17.37 4.91
CA ARG A 882 16.79 -18.35 5.67
C ARG A 882 16.08 -18.69 6.97
N SER A 883 16.19 -19.93 7.39
CA SER A 883 15.68 -20.38 8.69
C SER A 883 16.82 -20.69 9.64
N TYR A 884 16.63 -20.46 10.93
CA TYR A 884 17.64 -20.68 11.96
C TYR A 884 17.07 -21.48 13.12
N GLN A 885 17.87 -22.40 13.63
CA GLN A 885 17.54 -23.23 14.78
C GLN A 885 18.81 -23.48 15.59
N ALA A 886 18.65 -23.70 16.90
CA ALA A 886 19.75 -24.05 17.77
C ALA A 886 19.62 -25.48 18.30
N TYR A 887 20.77 -26.16 18.31
CA TYR A 887 20.94 -27.50 18.88
C TYR A 887 21.71 -27.33 20.18
N TYR A 888 21.32 -28.01 21.24
CA TYR A 888 22.03 -27.91 22.52
C TYR A 888 22.19 -29.27 23.18
N ARG A 889 23.29 -29.43 23.92
CA ARG A 889 23.54 -30.64 24.71
C ARG A 889 22.44 -30.83 25.75
N ASN A 890 21.99 -32.08 25.87
CA ASN A 890 21.03 -32.55 26.87
C ASN A 890 21.63 -33.75 27.63
N VAL A 891 21.04 -34.10 28.77
CA VAL A 891 21.46 -35.27 29.56
C VAL A 891 21.23 -36.55 28.74
N ALA A 892 22.23 -37.45 28.72
CA ALA A 892 22.29 -38.63 27.85
C ALA A 892 21.22 -39.71 28.08
N SER A 893 20.44 -39.59 29.15
CA SER A 893 19.40 -40.54 29.55
C SER A 893 18.10 -39.83 29.92
N PHE A 894 17.75 -38.77 29.19
CA PHE A 894 16.50 -38.05 29.41
C PHE A 894 15.30 -38.81 28.82
N CYS A 895 15.28 -39.03 27.50
CA CYS A 895 14.17 -39.77 26.89
C CYS A 895 14.56 -40.60 25.66
N THR A 896 15.48 -40.16 24.81
CA THR A 896 16.12 -41.02 23.81
C THR A 896 17.58 -41.30 24.20
N PRO A 897 18.28 -42.24 23.54
CA PRO A 897 19.74 -42.39 23.70
C PRO A 897 20.54 -41.18 23.20
N ALA A 898 19.89 -40.17 22.60
CA ALA A 898 20.56 -38.96 22.15
C ALA A 898 21.01 -38.10 23.35
N THR A 899 22.03 -37.28 23.10
CA THR A 899 22.61 -36.38 24.12
C THR A 899 22.36 -34.91 23.78
N PHE A 900 21.27 -34.64 23.05
CA PHE A 900 20.94 -33.31 22.54
C PHE A 900 19.44 -33.13 22.33
N ASN A 901 19.01 -31.87 22.39
CA ASN A 901 17.66 -31.42 22.06
C ASN A 901 17.76 -30.15 21.19
N LEU A 902 16.63 -29.70 20.64
CA LEU A 902 16.54 -28.59 19.70
C LEU A 902 15.58 -27.51 20.21
N THR A 903 15.79 -26.28 19.74
CA THR A 903 14.85 -25.17 19.95
C THR A 903 13.69 -25.22 18.96
N ASN A 904 12.73 -24.30 19.07
CA ASN A 904 11.92 -23.89 17.91
C ASN A 904 12.84 -23.29 16.81
N ALA A 905 12.27 -22.83 15.70
CA ALA A 905 13.03 -22.15 14.65
C ALA A 905 12.54 -20.72 14.40
N VAL A 906 13.39 -19.90 13.78
CA VAL A 906 13.07 -18.56 13.29
C VAL A 906 13.34 -18.45 11.80
N ARG A 907 12.45 -17.82 11.04
CA ARG A 907 12.58 -17.58 9.60
C ARG A 907 12.79 -16.10 9.33
N VAL A 908 13.80 -15.78 8.52
CA VAL A 908 14.26 -14.41 8.27
C VAL A 908 14.40 -14.17 6.78
N ARG A 909 13.81 -13.08 6.29
CA ARG A 909 14.10 -12.56 4.95
C ARG A 909 15.23 -11.55 5.04
N TRP A 910 16.25 -11.75 4.23
CA TRP A 910 17.39 -10.86 4.14
C TRP A 910 17.12 -9.77 3.13
N ILE A 911 17.13 -8.52 3.57
CA ILE A 911 17.01 -7.35 2.70
C ILE A 911 18.40 -6.94 2.16
N PRO A 912 18.47 -6.18 1.05
CA PRO A 912 19.73 -5.65 0.56
C PRO A 912 20.58 -4.97 1.63
#